data_AF-A0A6L7TLP3-F1
#
_entry.id   AF-A0A6L7TLP3-F1
#
_cell.length_a   1.000
_cell.length_b   1.000
_cell.length_c   1.000
_cell.angle_alpha   90.00
_cell.angle_beta   90.00
_cell.angle_gamma   90.00
#
_symmetry.space_group_name_H-M   'P 1'
#
loop_
_entity.id
_entity.type
_entity.pdbx_description
1 polymer ?
#
loop_
_entity_poly.entity_id
_entity_poly.type
_entity_poly.pdbx_seq_one_letter_code
_entity_poly.pdbx_strand_id
1 'polypeptide(L)'
;MDNPSETAQKPSSYRLPTHRGERIKLVPHQMSPDPNDGDAVRTWLEERPRPWAIDLFCGAGGLSLGLEEAGFSVIAAADFDPVSTETHAANIQSLTWTGDLADPSAFIHQLDEWGIEDVDLLAGGPPCQPFSRAGVSKIGNLVRTGNRRVLDDRADLWRSFFSVIDRLNPKAMLFENVPDFAQAQGGALLVALMDELKGRDYEVHVKMLQAWQYRVPQHRSRLFVVGIAGNGKFEWPKPRGRQPTVGQAIGDLPVVPADTRGETQAYEGPPSSALAKSLRKGLRGEESRRIRDHVTRAVRPDDALIYSQLNPGDTYLDVPEDSRRYRSDIFNDKYVRLSFEGLSRTITAHIAKDGYWYIHPREDRTLSIREAARIQTFPDVFRFAGHPSSRYRQIGNAVPPMLASAIASSVKQVLGDSPVHSVVRENRAEYRISFRDSLIQWFKWNRRDFPWRRSDLNPWQTLLLEMCLHRTRAEQVAKVADELLRLGGTPDSFLDNLEALEPSLASLGLHWRSANLGAAAEFIRDRAAGQVPDNWQGMVAIPGVGDYIASAVLCFAFGRSSVIMDTNTMRIARRVSGKGPKQPKWDLRLSLYELAGAEGADAKWNQALLDLGAMVCTARAPKCKNCPVRAQCTTGLGR
;
A
#
# COMPACT_ATOMS: atom_id res chain seq x y z
N MET A 1 48.48 24.38 33.96
CA MET A 1 47.90 24.66 32.63
C MET A 1 46.51 24.08 32.67
N ASP A 2 45.58 24.91 33.10
CA ASP A 2 44.21 24.52 33.41
C ASP A 2 43.37 24.46 32.14
N ASN A 3 42.51 23.45 32.11
CA ASN A 3 41.63 23.08 31.01
C ASN A 3 40.31 23.85 31.14
N PRO A 4 39.94 24.78 30.25
CA PRO A 4 38.63 25.40 30.31
C PRO A 4 37.63 24.55 29.53
N SER A 5 37.04 23.56 30.22
CA SER A 5 35.81 22.90 29.79
C SER A 5 34.60 23.69 30.31
N GLU A 6 34.19 24.72 29.58
CA GLU A 6 32.85 25.32 29.73
C GLU A 6 32.17 25.34 28.36
N THR A 7 31.51 24.23 28.05
CA THR A 7 30.46 24.23 27.04
C THR A 7 29.28 25.01 27.61
N ALA A 8 29.15 26.27 27.19
CA ALA A 8 27.97 27.08 27.45
C ALA A 8 26.72 26.30 27.00
N GLN A 9 25.96 25.76 27.97
CA GLN A 9 24.65 25.21 27.72
C GLN A 9 23.76 26.32 27.17
N LYS A 10 23.44 26.27 25.87
CA LYS A 10 22.41 27.12 25.26
C LYS A 10 21.11 26.93 26.06
N PRO A 11 20.45 28.01 26.52
CA PRO A 11 19.27 27.89 27.35
C PRO A 11 18.13 27.14 26.64
N SER A 12 17.50 26.23 27.37
CA SER A 12 16.33 25.44 26.95
C SER A 12 15.07 26.32 26.87
N SER A 13 14.99 27.24 25.91
CA SER A 13 13.78 28.04 25.62
C SER A 13 12.87 27.43 24.53
N TYR A 14 13.23 26.26 23.98
CA TYR A 14 12.60 25.69 22.78
C TYR A 14 11.27 24.95 22.97
N ARG A 15 10.67 24.96 24.18
CA ARG A 15 9.37 24.31 24.40
C ARG A 15 8.23 25.33 24.27
N LEU A 16 7.50 25.25 23.17
CA LEU A 16 6.14 25.78 23.15
C LEU A 16 5.34 25.14 24.30
N PRO A 17 4.54 25.91 25.05
CA PRO A 17 3.56 25.34 25.96
C PRO A 17 2.71 24.31 25.20
N THR A 18 2.63 23.09 25.71
CA THR A 18 1.74 22.06 25.16
C THR A 18 0.29 22.43 25.44
N HIS A 19 -0.29 23.21 24.53
CA HIS A 19 -1.71 23.50 24.56
C HIS A 19 -2.45 22.42 23.76
N ARG A 20 -3.21 21.55 24.46
CA ARG A 20 -4.16 20.66 23.78
C ARG A 20 -5.37 21.50 23.39
N GLY A 21 -5.50 21.83 22.10
CA GLY A 21 -6.70 22.52 21.58
C GLY A 21 -7.99 21.77 21.91
N GLU A 22 -9.14 22.43 21.77
CA GLU A 22 -10.45 21.87 22.13
C GLU A 22 -10.73 20.53 21.43
N ARG A 23 -11.39 19.61 22.14
CA ARG A 23 -11.81 18.33 21.55
C ARG A 23 -13.15 18.51 20.84
N ILE A 24 -13.09 18.38 19.53
CA ILE A 24 -14.18 17.97 18.62
C ILE A 24 -15.12 16.90 19.21
N LYS A 25 -16.35 17.17 19.67
CA LYS A 25 -17.36 16.11 19.86
C LYS A 25 -18.43 16.19 18.79
N LEU A 26 -18.69 15.09 18.10
CA LEU A 26 -19.73 15.00 17.07
C LEU A 26 -20.80 14.00 17.49
N VAL A 27 -22.04 14.29 17.11
CA VAL A 27 -23.16 13.35 17.25
C VAL A 27 -23.27 12.52 15.97
N PRO A 28 -23.69 11.25 16.07
CA PRO A 28 -23.97 10.43 14.90
C PRO A 28 -24.98 11.08 13.96
N HIS A 29 -24.90 10.72 12.68
CA HIS A 29 -25.78 11.20 11.63
C HIS A 29 -27.24 10.89 12.00
N GLN A 30 -28.10 11.91 11.93
CA GLN A 30 -29.49 11.80 12.43
C GLN A 30 -30.34 10.77 11.69
N MET A 31 -29.95 10.41 10.46
CA MET A 31 -30.61 9.40 9.64
C MET A 31 -29.98 8.00 9.76
N SER A 32 -29.01 7.81 10.65
CA SER A 32 -28.51 6.49 11.01
C SER A 32 -29.38 5.92 12.14
N PRO A 33 -29.68 4.61 12.13
CA PRO A 33 -30.43 3.97 13.22
C PRO A 33 -29.57 3.86 14.48
N ASP A 34 -30.19 3.63 15.63
CA ASP A 34 -29.45 3.16 16.82
C ASP A 34 -28.92 1.75 16.52
N PRO A 35 -27.60 1.53 16.53
CA PRO A 35 -27.03 0.22 16.22
C PRO A 35 -27.40 -0.88 17.22
N ASN A 36 -27.96 -0.53 18.39
CA ASN A 36 -28.41 -1.48 19.41
C ASN A 36 -29.91 -1.82 19.30
N ASP A 37 -30.65 -1.12 18.42
CA ASP A 37 -32.07 -1.38 18.17
C ASP A 37 -32.20 -2.19 16.87
N GLY A 38 -32.23 -3.52 16.99
CA GLY A 38 -32.27 -4.42 15.85
C GLY A 38 -33.48 -4.24 14.93
N ASP A 39 -34.63 -3.80 15.45
CA ASP A 39 -35.82 -3.52 14.64
C ASP A 39 -35.66 -2.22 13.83
N ALA A 40 -35.09 -1.18 14.46
CA ALA A 40 -34.75 0.05 13.77
C ALA A 40 -33.67 -0.17 12.70
N VAL A 41 -32.66 -1.02 12.97
CA VAL A 41 -31.62 -1.38 12.00
C VAL A 41 -32.22 -2.09 10.80
N ARG A 42 -33.06 -3.12 11.00
CA ARG A 42 -33.70 -3.86 9.90
C ARG A 42 -34.56 -2.95 9.03
N THR A 43 -35.43 -2.15 9.65
CA THR A 43 -36.29 -1.19 8.93
C THR A 43 -35.45 -0.21 8.12
N TRP A 44 -34.38 0.32 8.73
CA TRP A 44 -33.47 1.23 8.04
C TRP A 44 -32.78 0.57 6.85
N LEU A 45 -32.28 -0.67 6.99
CA LEU A 45 -31.66 -1.41 5.89
C LEU A 45 -32.62 -1.63 4.72
N GLU A 46 -33.88 -2.00 4.98
CA GLU A 46 -34.91 -2.20 3.94
C GLU A 46 -35.16 -0.93 3.10
N GLU A 47 -35.02 0.25 3.70
CA GLU A 47 -35.18 1.54 3.03
C GLU A 47 -33.92 1.99 2.26
N ARG A 48 -32.77 1.34 2.46
CA ARG A 48 -31.50 1.75 1.83
C ARG A 48 -31.44 1.31 0.36
N PRO A 49 -31.24 2.22 -0.60
CA PRO A 49 -31.13 1.84 -2.00
C PRO A 49 -29.83 1.08 -2.27
N ARG A 50 -29.90 0.04 -3.09
CA ARG A 50 -28.70 -0.63 -3.63
C ARG A 50 -28.04 0.22 -4.75
N PRO A 51 -26.73 0.05 -5.00
CA PRO A 51 -25.84 -0.95 -4.41
C PRO A 51 -25.38 -0.59 -2.98
N TRP A 52 -25.32 -1.60 -2.11
CA TRP A 52 -24.81 -1.46 -0.75
C TRP A 52 -23.29 -1.62 -0.71
N ALA A 53 -22.65 -0.91 0.20
CA ALA A 53 -21.22 -1.01 0.45
C ALA A 53 -20.91 -1.10 1.95
N ILE A 54 -19.81 -1.80 2.27
CA ILE A 54 -19.19 -1.80 3.60
C ILE A 54 -17.76 -1.27 3.47
N ASP A 55 -17.34 -0.38 4.37
CA ASP A 55 -15.98 0.20 4.40
C ASP A 55 -15.20 -0.28 5.64
N LEU A 56 -14.24 -1.18 5.42
CA LEU A 56 -13.32 -1.67 6.46
C LEU A 56 -12.09 -0.75 6.58
N PHE A 57 -11.65 -0.53 7.81
CA PHE A 57 -10.56 0.42 8.10
C PHE A 57 -10.93 1.84 7.62
N CYS A 58 -12.19 2.24 7.87
CA CYS A 58 -12.82 3.40 7.24
C CYS A 58 -12.16 4.73 7.60
N GLY A 59 -11.40 4.78 8.70
CA GLY A 59 -10.84 6.01 9.25
C GLY A 59 -11.94 7.07 9.41
N ALA A 60 -11.64 8.29 8.97
CA ALA A 60 -12.63 9.37 8.98
C ALA A 60 -13.72 9.26 7.91
N GLY A 61 -13.68 8.27 7.01
CA GLY A 61 -14.70 8.07 5.97
C GLY A 61 -14.44 8.76 4.64
N GLY A 62 -13.18 9.05 4.28
CA GLY A 62 -12.88 9.62 2.96
C GLY A 62 -13.20 8.68 1.80
N LEU A 63 -13.00 7.36 1.99
CA LEU A 63 -13.41 6.33 1.03
C LEU A 63 -14.93 6.21 1.00
N SER A 64 -15.57 6.01 2.16
CA SER A 64 -17.03 6.01 2.32
C SER A 64 -17.74 7.20 1.66
N LEU A 65 -17.25 8.42 1.86
CA LEU A 65 -17.84 9.59 1.20
C LEU A 65 -17.76 9.49 -0.33
N GLY A 66 -16.63 9.02 -0.87
CA GLY A 66 -16.51 8.79 -2.30
C GLY A 66 -17.45 7.70 -2.81
N LEU A 67 -17.71 6.65 -2.02
CA LEU A 67 -18.70 5.61 -2.33
C LEU A 67 -20.11 6.22 -2.40
N GLU A 68 -20.51 7.02 -1.41
CA GLU A 68 -21.82 7.72 -1.41
C GLU A 68 -21.95 8.70 -2.58
N GLU A 69 -20.88 9.45 -2.93
CA GLU A 69 -20.87 10.35 -4.08
C GLU A 69 -20.99 9.62 -5.43
N ALA A 70 -20.51 8.38 -5.52
CA ALA A 70 -20.76 7.50 -6.67
C ALA A 70 -22.17 6.87 -6.62
N GLY A 71 -22.88 7.00 -5.50
CA GLY A 71 -24.23 6.54 -5.27
C GLY A 71 -24.32 5.09 -4.80
N PHE A 72 -23.34 4.62 -4.03
CA PHE A 72 -23.54 3.48 -3.13
C PHE A 72 -24.23 3.94 -1.85
N SER A 73 -24.98 3.05 -1.23
CA SER A 73 -25.37 3.19 0.17
C SER A 73 -24.31 2.51 1.05
N VAL A 74 -23.50 3.28 1.76
CA VAL A 74 -22.62 2.71 2.78
C VAL A 74 -23.48 2.27 3.96
N ILE A 75 -23.66 0.97 4.14
CA ILE A 75 -24.56 0.42 5.16
C ILE A 75 -23.85 0.18 6.49
N ALA A 76 -22.58 -0.22 6.45
CA ALA A 76 -21.76 -0.39 7.64
C ALA A 76 -20.30 0.01 7.39
N ALA A 77 -19.60 0.37 8.45
CA ALA A 77 -18.17 0.67 8.42
C ALA A 77 -17.49 0.26 9.73
N ALA A 78 -16.19 -0.02 9.68
CA ALA A 78 -15.43 -0.49 10.82
C ALA A 78 -14.04 0.15 10.91
N ASP A 79 -13.66 0.62 12.10
CA ASP A 79 -12.30 1.05 12.41
C ASP A 79 -11.99 0.84 13.90
N PHE A 80 -10.71 0.74 14.26
CA PHE A 80 -10.29 0.55 15.65
C PHE A 80 -10.13 1.89 16.40
N ASP A 81 -9.96 3.01 15.70
CA ASP A 81 -9.77 4.32 16.31
C ASP A 81 -11.12 4.98 16.63
N PRO A 82 -11.50 5.09 17.92
CA PRO A 82 -12.81 5.64 18.32
C PRO A 82 -13.00 7.10 17.89
N VAL A 83 -11.92 7.86 17.69
CA VAL A 83 -12.03 9.25 17.22
C VAL A 83 -12.37 9.29 15.73
N SER A 84 -11.84 8.34 14.96
CA SER A 84 -12.12 8.22 13.52
C SER A 84 -13.52 7.69 13.29
N THR A 85 -13.99 6.71 14.07
CA THR A 85 -15.38 6.22 14.00
C THR A 85 -16.39 7.26 14.46
N GLU A 86 -16.09 8.08 15.45
CA GLU A 86 -16.92 9.25 15.83
C GLU A 86 -17.07 10.23 14.66
N THR A 87 -15.98 10.51 13.93
CA THR A 87 -16.03 11.31 12.71
C THR A 87 -16.85 10.62 11.61
N HIS A 88 -16.62 9.34 11.38
CA HIS A 88 -17.33 8.57 10.34
C HIS A 88 -18.84 8.61 10.59
N ALA A 89 -19.27 8.21 11.80
CA ALA A 89 -20.67 8.14 12.20
C ALA A 89 -21.38 9.49 12.09
N ALA A 90 -20.68 10.61 12.30
CA ALA A 90 -21.27 11.95 12.21
C ALA A 90 -21.51 12.42 10.77
N ASN A 91 -20.75 11.90 9.80
CA ASN A 91 -20.77 12.41 8.42
C ASN A 91 -21.38 11.43 7.41
N ILE A 92 -21.33 10.12 7.69
CA ILE A 92 -21.77 9.07 6.77
C ILE A 92 -23.00 8.39 7.37
N GLN A 93 -24.07 8.29 6.58
CA GLN A 93 -25.31 7.63 7.00
C GLN A 93 -25.11 6.11 6.99
N SER A 94 -24.58 5.57 8.09
CA SER A 94 -24.16 4.17 8.21
C SER A 94 -24.22 3.65 9.66
N LEU A 95 -24.16 2.33 9.82
CA LEU A 95 -23.83 1.63 11.07
C LEU A 95 -22.31 1.63 11.25
N THR A 96 -21.79 2.42 12.19
CA THR A 96 -20.33 2.51 12.42
C THR A 96 -19.93 1.66 13.63
N TRP A 97 -19.12 0.63 13.39
CA TRP A 97 -18.55 -0.22 14.43
C TRP A 97 -17.16 0.22 14.84
N THR A 98 -16.84 0.14 16.13
CA THR A 98 -15.51 0.44 16.67
C THR A 98 -14.89 -0.78 17.30
N GLY A 99 -13.77 -1.27 16.74
CA GLY A 99 -13.05 -2.40 17.30
C GLY A 99 -11.86 -2.84 16.44
N ASP A 100 -11.10 -3.80 16.96
CA ASP A 100 -9.89 -4.29 16.27
C ASP A 100 -10.26 -5.30 15.17
N LEU A 101 -9.94 -4.94 13.92
CA LEU A 101 -10.14 -5.82 12.76
C LEU A 101 -8.97 -6.81 12.58
N ALA A 102 -7.97 -6.87 13.46
CA ALA A 102 -6.97 -7.95 13.45
C ALA A 102 -7.61 -9.33 13.64
N ASP A 103 -8.73 -9.40 14.35
CA ASP A 103 -9.64 -10.53 14.37
C ASP A 103 -11.05 -10.02 14.02
N PRO A 104 -11.56 -10.30 12.81
CA PRO A 104 -12.85 -9.77 12.37
C PRO A 104 -14.05 -10.49 13.01
N SER A 105 -13.86 -11.51 13.85
CA SER A 105 -14.95 -12.33 14.39
C SER A 105 -16.00 -11.49 15.14
N ALA A 106 -15.58 -10.50 15.92
CA ALA A 106 -16.48 -9.61 16.63
C ALA A 106 -17.28 -8.70 15.69
N PHE A 107 -16.66 -8.24 14.60
CA PHE A 107 -17.35 -7.44 13.59
C PHE A 107 -18.32 -8.31 12.77
N ILE A 108 -17.93 -9.53 12.42
CA ILE A 108 -18.80 -10.50 11.73
C ILE A 108 -20.03 -10.81 12.58
N HIS A 109 -19.86 -11.07 13.88
CA HIS A 109 -20.97 -11.25 14.81
C HIS A 109 -21.89 -10.02 14.84
N GLN A 110 -21.32 -8.81 14.82
CA GLN A 110 -22.12 -7.59 14.78
C GLN A 110 -22.93 -7.47 13.47
N LEU A 111 -22.36 -7.87 12.32
CA LEU A 111 -23.09 -7.91 11.05
C LEU A 111 -24.28 -8.88 11.13
N ASP A 112 -24.11 -10.04 11.79
CA ASP A 112 -25.18 -11.01 12.02
C ASP A 112 -26.30 -10.40 12.90
N GLU A 113 -25.94 -9.70 13.98
CA GLU A 113 -26.92 -8.99 14.85
C GLU A 113 -27.69 -7.90 14.10
N TRP A 114 -27.02 -7.20 13.17
CA TRP A 114 -27.66 -6.21 12.29
C TRP A 114 -28.47 -6.83 11.16
N GLY A 115 -28.44 -8.15 10.97
CA GLY A 115 -29.13 -8.84 9.88
C GLY A 115 -28.53 -8.57 8.50
N ILE A 116 -27.24 -8.25 8.43
CA ILE A 116 -26.52 -8.01 7.16
C ILE A 116 -25.97 -9.35 6.67
N GLU A 117 -26.63 -9.92 5.66
CA GLU A 117 -26.25 -11.22 5.09
C GLU A 117 -25.36 -11.09 3.85
N ASP A 118 -25.53 -10.04 3.05
CA ASP A 118 -24.80 -9.79 1.81
C ASP A 118 -24.44 -8.29 1.64
N VAL A 119 -23.58 -8.01 0.66
CA VAL A 119 -23.26 -6.64 0.22
C VAL A 119 -22.85 -6.62 -1.24
N ASP A 120 -23.12 -5.54 -1.97
CA ASP A 120 -22.67 -5.43 -3.37
C ASP A 120 -21.18 -5.08 -3.47
N LEU A 121 -20.65 -4.31 -2.52
CA LEU A 121 -19.23 -3.91 -2.47
C LEU A 121 -18.65 -4.01 -1.06
N LEU A 122 -17.55 -4.76 -0.90
CA LEU A 122 -16.68 -4.63 0.26
C LEU A 122 -15.47 -3.76 -0.09
N ALA A 123 -15.34 -2.61 0.57
CA ALA A 123 -14.24 -1.68 0.37
C ALA A 123 -13.35 -1.60 1.62
N GLY A 124 -12.10 -1.18 1.47
CA GLY A 124 -11.28 -0.82 2.62
C GLY A 124 -9.81 -0.58 2.33
N GLY A 125 -9.13 0.03 3.31
CA GLY A 125 -7.72 0.41 3.23
C GLY A 125 -6.90 -0.13 4.41
N PRO A 126 -6.65 -1.45 4.50
CA PRO A 126 -5.94 -2.03 5.64
C PRO A 126 -4.54 -1.41 5.80
N PRO A 127 -4.13 -1.09 7.03
CA PRO A 127 -2.89 -0.36 7.26
C PRO A 127 -1.67 -1.20 6.88
N CYS A 128 -0.84 -0.63 6.02
CA CYS A 128 0.38 -1.25 5.48
C CYS A 128 1.64 -0.99 6.33
N GLN A 129 1.49 -0.43 7.54
CA GLN A 129 2.62 -0.04 8.41
C GLN A 129 3.67 -1.15 8.67
N PRO A 130 3.32 -2.45 8.75
CA PRO A 130 4.30 -3.53 8.85
C PRO A 130 5.24 -3.66 7.63
N PHE A 131 4.79 -3.25 6.45
CA PHE A 131 5.42 -3.61 5.17
C PHE A 131 6.25 -2.49 4.53
N SER A 132 6.25 -1.28 5.12
CA SER A 132 7.17 -0.21 4.73
C SER A 132 8.63 -0.61 4.99
N ARG A 133 9.61 -0.04 4.27
CA ARG A 133 11.05 -0.32 4.51
C ARG A 133 11.46 -0.16 5.98
N ALA A 134 10.90 0.85 6.66
CA ALA A 134 11.11 1.08 8.09
C ALA A 134 10.37 0.05 8.97
N GLY A 135 9.15 -0.34 8.59
CA GLY A 135 8.36 -1.38 9.24
C GLY A 135 9.03 -2.75 9.20
N VAL A 136 9.51 -3.18 8.01
CA VAL A 136 10.21 -4.45 7.82
C VAL A 136 11.49 -4.52 8.65
N SER A 137 12.27 -3.44 8.72
CA SER A 137 13.47 -3.37 9.55
C SER A 137 13.14 -3.46 11.04
N LYS A 138 12.09 -2.77 11.50
CA LYS A 138 11.63 -2.81 12.89
C LYS A 138 11.07 -4.18 13.27
N ILE A 139 10.26 -4.80 12.41
CA ILE A 139 9.69 -6.13 12.64
C ILE A 139 10.77 -7.20 12.63
N GLY A 140 11.67 -7.17 11.65
CA GLY A 140 12.81 -8.07 11.60
C GLY A 140 13.69 -7.95 12.84
N ASN A 141 13.89 -6.72 13.37
CA ASN A 141 14.57 -6.52 14.64
C ASN A 141 13.77 -7.14 15.80
N LEU A 142 12.46 -6.86 15.91
CA LEU A 142 11.62 -7.39 16.99
C LEU A 142 11.57 -8.92 17.01
N VAL A 143 11.51 -9.57 15.84
CA VAL A 143 11.56 -11.04 15.73
C VAL A 143 12.94 -11.57 16.13
N ARG A 144 14.02 -10.95 15.65
CA ARG A 144 15.40 -11.32 16.03
C ARG A 144 15.68 -11.14 17.53
N THR A 145 15.11 -10.10 18.15
CA THR A 145 15.27 -9.85 19.59
C THR A 145 14.26 -10.61 20.46
N GLY A 146 13.42 -11.47 19.88
CA GLY A 146 12.42 -12.24 20.62
C GLY A 146 11.22 -11.44 21.15
N ASN A 147 11.09 -10.18 20.75
CA ASN A 147 9.98 -9.29 21.14
C ASN A 147 8.73 -9.46 20.26
N ARG A 148 8.80 -10.36 19.26
CA ARG A 148 7.68 -10.76 18.39
C ARG A 148 7.86 -12.21 17.97
N ARG A 149 6.75 -12.97 17.88
CA ARG A 149 6.77 -14.36 17.40
C ARG A 149 7.13 -14.43 15.91
N VAL A 150 7.83 -15.48 15.50
CA VAL A 150 8.18 -15.75 14.09
C VAL A 150 6.93 -16.08 13.27
N LEU A 151 6.01 -16.81 13.89
CA LEU A 151 4.66 -17.08 13.39
C LEU A 151 3.71 -16.17 14.16
N ASP A 152 3.24 -15.10 13.53
CA ASP A 152 2.34 -14.12 14.14
C ASP A 152 1.11 -13.92 13.25
N ASP A 153 -0.03 -14.43 13.69
CA ASP A 153 -1.31 -14.32 12.99
C ASP A 153 -1.79 -12.87 12.85
N ARG A 154 -1.22 -11.94 13.65
CA ARG A 154 -1.47 -10.48 13.56
C ARG A 154 -0.75 -9.80 12.40
N ALA A 155 0.06 -10.53 11.62
CA ALA A 155 0.92 -9.94 10.59
C ALA A 155 0.19 -9.63 9.26
N ASP A 156 -1.02 -10.14 9.07
CA ASP A 156 -1.77 -10.03 7.82
C ASP A 156 -3.18 -9.45 8.03
N LEU A 157 -3.31 -8.15 8.34
CA LEU A 157 -4.61 -7.47 8.42
C LEU A 157 -5.46 -7.57 7.13
N TRP A 158 -4.83 -7.91 6.00
CA TRP A 158 -5.53 -8.21 4.75
C TRP A 158 -6.24 -9.59 4.77
N ARG A 159 -5.84 -10.53 5.63
CA ARG A 159 -6.60 -11.78 5.86
C ARG A 159 -7.94 -11.53 6.52
N SER A 160 -8.00 -10.57 7.45
CA SER A 160 -9.27 -10.16 8.04
C SER A 160 -10.24 -9.63 7.01
N PHE A 161 -9.73 -8.92 5.99
CA PHE A 161 -10.52 -8.51 4.83
C PHE A 161 -11.12 -9.73 4.11
N PHE A 162 -10.34 -10.81 3.95
CA PHE A 162 -10.80 -12.05 3.32
C PHE A 162 -11.82 -12.82 4.17
N SER A 163 -11.71 -12.85 5.49
CA SER A 163 -12.75 -13.46 6.34
C SER A 163 -14.10 -12.77 6.17
N VAL A 164 -14.12 -11.45 5.98
CA VAL A 164 -15.36 -10.70 5.70
C VAL A 164 -15.85 -10.96 4.27
N ILE A 165 -14.95 -11.10 3.28
CA ILE A 165 -15.33 -11.57 1.93
C ILE A 165 -15.97 -12.95 2.01
N ASP A 166 -15.38 -13.89 2.74
CA ASP A 166 -15.84 -15.27 2.84
C ASP A 166 -17.23 -15.34 3.54
N ARG A 167 -17.50 -14.43 4.48
CA ARG A 167 -18.81 -14.32 5.15
C ARG A 167 -19.88 -13.68 4.26
N LEU A 168 -19.57 -12.60 3.54
CA LEU A 168 -20.58 -11.78 2.84
C LEU A 168 -20.69 -12.07 1.34
N ASN A 169 -19.70 -12.76 0.76
CA ASN A 169 -19.57 -13.06 -0.66
C ASN A 169 -19.92 -11.88 -1.59
N PRO A 170 -19.22 -10.73 -1.47
CA PRO A 170 -19.61 -9.52 -2.16
C PRO A 170 -19.49 -9.63 -3.69
N LYS A 171 -20.28 -8.85 -4.43
CA LYS A 171 -20.20 -8.85 -5.91
C LYS A 171 -18.94 -8.16 -6.43
N ALA A 172 -18.40 -7.23 -5.66
CA ALA A 172 -17.13 -6.57 -5.92
C ALA A 172 -16.37 -6.30 -4.63
N MET A 173 -15.06 -6.19 -4.74
CA MET A 173 -14.19 -5.70 -3.67
C MET A 173 -13.30 -4.56 -4.15
N LEU A 174 -13.05 -3.59 -3.26
CA LEU A 174 -12.17 -2.45 -3.52
C LEU A 174 -11.16 -2.33 -2.39
N PHE A 175 -9.90 -2.65 -2.68
CA PHE A 175 -8.80 -2.52 -1.75
C PHE A 175 -7.93 -1.33 -2.12
N GLU A 176 -7.78 -0.38 -1.19
CA GLU A 176 -6.92 0.79 -1.32
C GLU A 176 -5.64 0.60 -0.52
N ASN A 177 -4.51 1.05 -1.06
CA ASN A 177 -3.29 1.15 -0.27
C ASN A 177 -2.28 2.18 -0.77
N VAL A 178 -1.25 2.43 0.03
CA VAL A 178 -0.10 3.26 -0.34
C VAL A 178 0.74 2.58 -1.43
N PRO A 179 1.49 3.35 -2.25
CA PRO A 179 2.38 2.79 -3.26
C PRO A 179 3.45 1.84 -2.70
N ASP A 180 3.82 2.03 -1.43
CA ASP A 180 4.77 1.17 -0.74
C ASP A 180 4.24 -0.26 -0.58
N PHE A 181 2.92 -0.50 -0.57
CA PHE A 181 2.36 -1.85 -0.54
C PHE A 181 2.74 -2.64 -1.80
N ALA A 182 2.59 -2.03 -2.98
CA ALA A 182 3.03 -2.66 -4.22
C ALA A 182 4.54 -2.88 -4.22
N GLN A 183 5.32 -1.94 -3.70
CA GLN A 183 6.78 -2.06 -3.62
C GLN A 183 7.24 -3.05 -2.56
N ALA A 184 6.42 -3.30 -1.54
CA ALA A 184 6.75 -4.17 -0.43
C ALA A 184 7.17 -5.51 -0.99
N GLN A 185 8.35 -5.95 -0.56
CA GLN A 185 8.89 -7.24 -0.95
C GLN A 185 8.92 -7.40 -2.48
N GLY A 186 9.25 -6.34 -3.23
CA GLY A 186 9.31 -6.39 -4.69
C GLY A 186 7.99 -6.72 -5.41
N GLY A 187 6.84 -6.61 -4.75
CA GLY A 187 5.51 -6.93 -5.27
C GLY A 187 4.98 -8.33 -4.94
N ALA A 188 5.67 -9.10 -4.09
CA ALA A 188 5.22 -10.45 -3.71
C ALA A 188 3.87 -10.41 -2.98
N LEU A 189 3.70 -9.48 -2.04
CA LEU A 189 2.47 -9.32 -1.27
C LEU A 189 1.26 -8.97 -2.16
N LEU A 190 1.48 -8.09 -3.15
CA LEU A 190 0.44 -7.75 -4.12
C LEU A 190 0.02 -8.97 -4.94
N VAL A 191 0.98 -9.77 -5.41
CA VAL A 191 0.69 -11.01 -6.14
C VAL A 191 -0.06 -12.01 -5.27
N ALA A 192 0.34 -12.19 -4.01
CA ALA A 192 -0.36 -13.07 -3.07
C ALA A 192 -1.81 -12.63 -2.82
N LEU A 193 -2.05 -11.32 -2.63
CA LEU A 193 -3.41 -10.77 -2.53
C LEU A 193 -4.24 -11.08 -3.79
N MET A 194 -3.64 -10.94 -4.97
CA MET A 194 -4.32 -11.26 -6.24
C MET A 194 -4.65 -12.76 -6.36
N ASP A 195 -3.73 -13.64 -5.96
CA ASP A 195 -3.96 -15.09 -5.99
C ASP A 195 -5.09 -15.52 -5.04
N GLU A 196 -5.13 -14.96 -3.83
CA GLU A 196 -6.21 -15.23 -2.85
C GLU A 196 -7.59 -14.75 -3.33
N LEU A 197 -7.64 -13.62 -4.04
CA LEU A 197 -8.88 -13.11 -4.65
C LEU A 197 -9.32 -13.98 -5.84
N LYS A 198 -8.38 -14.37 -6.71
CA LYS A 198 -8.69 -15.28 -7.83
C LYS A 198 -9.16 -16.65 -7.35
N GLY A 199 -8.61 -17.15 -6.25
CA GLY A 199 -9.07 -18.38 -5.59
C GLY A 199 -10.51 -18.29 -5.05
N ARG A 200 -11.10 -17.09 -5.02
CA ARG A 200 -12.49 -16.80 -4.65
C ARG A 200 -13.32 -16.33 -5.85
N ASP A 201 -12.91 -16.71 -7.07
CA ASP A 201 -13.60 -16.43 -8.32
C ASP A 201 -13.76 -14.93 -8.68
N TYR A 202 -12.83 -14.09 -8.20
CA TYR A 202 -12.74 -12.70 -8.64
C TYR A 202 -11.85 -12.53 -9.87
N GLU A 203 -12.32 -11.77 -10.85
CA GLU A 203 -11.46 -11.09 -11.82
C GLU A 203 -10.78 -9.90 -11.12
N VAL A 204 -9.44 -9.92 -11.05
CA VAL A 204 -8.67 -8.95 -10.27
C VAL A 204 -7.93 -7.96 -11.16
N HIS A 205 -8.17 -6.68 -10.91
CA HIS A 205 -7.54 -5.56 -11.60
C HIS A 205 -6.71 -4.73 -10.64
N VAL A 206 -5.48 -4.37 -11.04
CA VAL A 206 -4.59 -3.54 -10.21
C VAL A 206 -4.11 -2.30 -10.95
N LYS A 207 -4.14 -1.13 -10.31
CA LYS A 207 -3.59 0.10 -10.88
C LYS A 207 -3.11 1.10 -9.83
N MET A 208 -2.02 1.80 -10.17
CA MET A 208 -1.57 2.99 -9.45
C MET A 208 -2.27 4.23 -10.03
N LEU A 209 -2.98 4.98 -9.20
CA LEU A 209 -3.69 6.19 -9.61
C LEU A 209 -3.08 7.44 -8.96
N GLN A 210 -3.01 8.53 -9.72
CA GLN A 210 -2.55 9.83 -9.25
C GLN A 210 -3.76 10.72 -8.96
N ALA A 211 -3.94 11.17 -7.72
CA ALA A 211 -5.13 11.91 -7.29
C ALA A 211 -5.38 13.20 -8.09
N TRP A 212 -4.33 13.90 -8.53
CA TRP A 212 -4.47 15.10 -9.36
C TRP A 212 -5.14 14.85 -10.71
N GLN A 213 -5.05 13.63 -11.25
CA GLN A 213 -5.78 13.23 -12.45
C GLN A 213 -7.30 13.14 -12.19
N TYR A 214 -7.73 13.19 -10.94
CA TYR A 214 -9.13 13.10 -10.50
C TYR A 214 -9.53 14.33 -9.67
N ARG A 215 -9.01 15.51 -10.07
CA ARG A 215 -9.37 16.84 -9.51
C ARG A 215 -8.95 17.11 -8.06
N VAL A 216 -8.05 16.30 -7.50
CA VAL A 216 -7.45 16.53 -6.17
C VAL A 216 -6.17 17.37 -6.31
N PRO A 217 -6.04 18.58 -5.71
CA PRO A 217 -4.89 19.47 -5.87
C PRO A 217 -3.63 19.02 -5.11
N GLN A 218 -3.21 17.77 -5.31
CA GLN A 218 -2.11 17.15 -4.59
C GLN A 218 -1.40 16.06 -5.41
N HIS A 219 -0.08 15.99 -5.27
CA HIS A 219 0.69 14.81 -5.63
C HIS A 219 0.42 13.68 -4.63
N ARG A 220 -0.61 12.86 -4.87
CA ARG A 220 -0.91 11.64 -4.09
C ARG A 220 -1.08 10.46 -5.03
N SER A 221 -0.22 9.47 -4.90
CA SER A 221 -0.39 8.19 -5.59
C SER A 221 -1.00 7.16 -4.64
N ARG A 222 -1.91 6.34 -5.16
CA ARG A 222 -2.54 5.23 -4.44
C ARG A 222 -2.66 3.99 -5.32
N LEU A 223 -2.39 2.85 -4.71
CA LEU A 223 -2.63 1.54 -5.29
C LEU A 223 -4.10 1.19 -5.07
N PHE A 224 -4.76 0.76 -6.13
CA PHE A 224 -6.08 0.18 -6.05
C PHE A 224 -6.07 -1.23 -6.62
N VAL A 225 -6.70 -2.14 -5.90
CA VAL A 225 -6.99 -3.50 -6.33
C VAL A 225 -8.52 -3.64 -6.34
N VAL A 226 -9.07 -3.98 -7.49
CA VAL A 226 -10.50 -4.18 -7.69
C VAL A 226 -10.71 -5.63 -8.06
N GLY A 227 -11.51 -6.34 -7.27
CA GLY A 227 -12.02 -7.66 -7.62
C GLY A 227 -13.47 -7.53 -8.08
N ILE A 228 -13.82 -8.12 -9.22
CA ILE A 228 -15.21 -8.27 -9.68
C ILE A 228 -15.55 -9.77 -9.68
N ALA A 229 -16.65 -10.16 -9.01
CA ALA A 229 -17.10 -11.55 -9.03
C ALA A 229 -17.63 -11.89 -10.43
N GLY A 230 -17.19 -13.01 -11.01
CA GLY A 230 -17.56 -13.43 -12.36
C GLY A 230 -16.88 -12.65 -13.49
N ASN A 231 -17.42 -12.72 -14.72
CA ASN A 231 -16.77 -12.23 -15.94
C ASN A 231 -17.14 -10.78 -16.34
N GLY A 232 -17.22 -9.88 -15.35
CA GLY A 232 -17.56 -8.47 -15.58
C GLY A 232 -16.36 -7.66 -16.08
N LYS A 233 -16.44 -7.10 -17.30
CA LYS A 233 -15.35 -6.27 -17.85
C LYS A 233 -15.24 -4.94 -17.08
N PHE A 234 -14.23 -4.81 -16.23
CA PHE A 234 -13.95 -3.57 -15.50
C PHE A 234 -13.10 -2.58 -16.32
N GLU A 235 -13.50 -1.30 -16.31
CA GLU A 235 -12.73 -0.22 -16.90
C GLU A 235 -12.32 0.82 -15.85
N TRP A 236 -11.01 1.06 -15.74
CA TRP A 236 -10.46 2.08 -14.85
C TRP A 236 -11.00 3.48 -15.19
N PRO A 237 -11.22 4.34 -14.19
CA PRO A 237 -11.71 5.68 -14.45
C PRO A 237 -10.70 6.46 -15.31
N LYS A 238 -11.23 7.22 -16.27
CA LYS A 238 -10.42 8.08 -17.12
C LYS A 238 -10.01 9.34 -16.34
N PRO A 239 -8.76 9.82 -16.49
CA PRO A 239 -8.34 11.12 -15.96
C PRO A 239 -9.33 12.23 -16.35
N ARG A 240 -9.64 13.13 -15.41
CA ARG A 240 -10.60 14.22 -15.57
C ARG A 240 -9.91 15.58 -15.58
N GLY A 241 -10.05 16.29 -16.70
CA GLY A 241 -9.82 17.74 -16.79
C GLY A 241 -8.35 18.18 -16.73
N ARG A 242 -8.17 19.49 -16.53
CA ARG A 242 -6.86 20.12 -16.30
C ARG A 242 -6.41 19.88 -14.86
N GLN A 243 -5.10 19.93 -14.64
CA GLN A 243 -4.50 19.79 -13.30
C GLN A 243 -5.12 20.82 -12.34
N PRO A 244 -5.71 20.39 -11.21
CA PRO A 244 -6.23 21.30 -10.18
C PRO A 244 -5.07 21.96 -9.43
N THR A 245 -5.33 23.09 -8.77
CA THR A 245 -4.30 23.82 -8.01
C THR A 245 -4.70 24.05 -6.56
N VAL A 246 -3.70 24.27 -5.69
CA VAL A 246 -3.93 24.62 -4.28
C VAL A 246 -4.84 25.85 -4.18
N GLY A 247 -4.61 26.88 -5.00
CA GLY A 247 -5.42 28.10 -5.04
C GLY A 247 -6.88 27.85 -5.41
N GLN A 248 -7.16 26.88 -6.27
CA GLN A 248 -8.55 26.51 -6.57
C GLN A 248 -9.27 25.89 -5.36
N ALA A 249 -8.55 25.25 -4.43
CA ALA A 249 -9.15 24.64 -3.25
C ALA A 249 -9.26 25.62 -2.07
N ILE A 250 -8.25 26.45 -1.84
CA ILE A 250 -8.16 27.25 -0.59
C ILE A 250 -8.15 28.77 -0.81
N GLY A 251 -8.06 29.26 -2.06
CA GLY A 251 -7.87 30.69 -2.33
C GLY A 251 -9.07 31.59 -1.99
N ASP A 252 -10.24 31.00 -1.75
CA ASP A 252 -11.46 31.66 -1.25
C ASP A 252 -11.60 31.64 0.28
N LEU A 253 -10.63 31.06 0.99
CA LEU A 253 -10.66 31.01 2.44
C LEU A 253 -10.15 32.33 3.04
N PRO A 254 -10.79 32.79 4.14
CA PRO A 254 -10.35 34.00 4.82
C PRO A 254 -8.96 33.83 5.43
N VAL A 255 -8.31 34.92 5.78
CA VAL A 255 -7.07 34.86 6.57
C VAL A 255 -7.38 34.24 7.93
N VAL A 256 -6.49 33.38 8.45
CA VAL A 256 -6.65 32.84 9.81
C VAL A 256 -6.08 33.85 10.80
N PRO A 257 -6.89 34.45 11.70
CA PRO A 257 -6.37 35.39 12.68
C PRO A 257 -5.33 34.74 13.60
N ALA A 258 -4.31 35.50 14.00
CA ALA A 258 -3.11 35.01 14.70
C ALA A 258 -3.40 34.34 16.06
N ASP A 259 -4.57 34.59 16.65
CA ASP A 259 -5.03 34.12 17.95
C ASP A 259 -6.19 33.12 17.88
N THR A 260 -6.62 32.72 16.67
CA THR A 260 -7.90 32.02 16.51
C THR A 260 -7.81 30.58 16.99
N ARG A 261 -8.32 30.38 18.21
CA ARG A 261 -8.78 29.08 18.73
C ARG A 261 -10.24 28.82 18.37
N GLY A 262 -10.91 29.78 17.74
CA GLY A 262 -12.32 29.68 17.36
C GLY A 262 -12.53 28.61 16.29
N GLU A 263 -13.45 27.68 16.56
CA GLU A 263 -13.81 26.60 15.64
C GLU A 263 -14.62 27.07 14.42
N THR A 264 -14.96 28.36 14.34
CA THR A 264 -15.81 28.91 13.28
C THR A 264 -15.40 30.34 12.92
N GLN A 265 -15.40 30.62 11.61
CA GLN A 265 -15.16 31.95 11.03
C GLN A 265 -16.21 32.22 9.93
N ALA A 266 -16.40 33.46 9.49
CA ALA A 266 -17.24 33.77 8.34
C ALA A 266 -16.47 33.59 7.02
N TYR A 267 -17.16 33.18 5.96
CA TYR A 267 -16.60 33.30 4.61
C TYR A 267 -16.54 34.78 4.21
N GLU A 268 -15.43 35.21 3.61
CA GLU A 268 -15.26 36.59 3.12
C GLU A 268 -16.04 36.86 1.82
N GLY A 269 -16.36 35.83 1.05
CA GLY A 269 -17.02 35.98 -0.24
C GLY A 269 -17.47 34.68 -0.88
N PRO A 270 -17.99 34.74 -2.13
CA PRO A 270 -18.37 33.56 -2.90
C PRO A 270 -17.15 32.66 -3.20
N PRO A 271 -17.37 31.38 -3.56
CA PRO A 271 -16.27 30.50 -3.97
C PRO A 271 -15.51 31.07 -5.17
N SER A 272 -14.18 31.08 -5.10
CA SER A 272 -13.29 31.67 -6.12
C SER A 272 -13.07 30.75 -7.33
N SER A 273 -13.49 29.49 -7.26
CA SER A 273 -13.26 28.49 -8.31
C SER A 273 -14.39 27.46 -8.39
N ALA A 274 -14.42 26.69 -9.48
CA ALA A 274 -15.34 25.56 -9.61
C ALA A 274 -15.09 24.46 -8.56
N LEU A 275 -13.83 24.27 -8.13
CA LEU A 275 -13.49 23.33 -7.06
C LEU A 275 -14.01 23.83 -5.72
N ALA A 276 -13.71 25.08 -5.35
CA ALA A 276 -14.24 25.71 -4.15
C ALA A 276 -15.78 25.68 -4.11
N LYS A 277 -16.44 25.93 -5.25
CA LYS A 277 -17.89 25.82 -5.40
C LYS A 277 -18.40 24.40 -5.11
N SER A 278 -17.71 23.38 -5.59
CA SER A 278 -18.07 21.98 -5.28
C SER A 278 -17.84 21.62 -3.81
N LEU A 279 -16.77 22.11 -3.20
CA LEU A 279 -16.44 21.82 -1.79
C LEU A 279 -17.45 22.49 -0.84
N ARG A 280 -17.95 23.68 -1.18
CA ARG A 280 -19.02 24.36 -0.43
C ARG A 280 -20.42 23.79 -0.67
N LYS A 281 -20.60 22.82 -1.58
CA LYS A 281 -21.91 22.23 -1.88
C LYS A 281 -22.46 21.53 -0.64
N GLY A 282 -23.76 21.72 -0.38
CA GLY A 282 -24.46 21.11 0.76
C GLY A 282 -24.59 22.03 1.97
N LEU A 283 -23.80 23.11 2.07
CA LEU A 283 -24.02 24.14 3.08
C LEU A 283 -25.36 24.87 2.81
N ARG A 284 -26.21 24.99 3.84
CA ARG A 284 -27.53 25.63 3.77
C ARG A 284 -27.70 26.67 4.86
N GLY A 285 -28.60 27.63 4.66
CA GLY A 285 -28.95 28.63 5.66
C GLY A 285 -27.72 29.40 6.18
N GLU A 286 -27.64 29.59 7.50
CA GLU A 286 -26.52 30.28 8.15
C GLU A 286 -25.17 29.57 7.97
N GLU A 287 -25.15 28.24 7.84
CA GLU A 287 -23.91 27.47 7.63
C GLU A 287 -23.24 27.81 6.28
N SER A 288 -24.00 28.27 5.29
CA SER A 288 -23.43 28.73 4.01
C SER A 288 -22.53 29.96 4.14
N ARG A 289 -22.63 30.68 5.26
CA ARG A 289 -21.84 31.89 5.56
C ARG A 289 -20.69 31.61 6.52
N ARG A 290 -20.57 30.38 7.04
CA ARG A 290 -19.61 30.01 8.08
C ARG A 290 -18.69 28.91 7.61
N ILE A 291 -17.42 29.04 7.97
CA ILE A 291 -16.41 28.01 7.79
C ILE A 291 -16.06 27.42 9.14
N ARG A 292 -15.94 26.08 9.20
CA ARG A 292 -15.57 25.35 10.40
C ARG A 292 -14.25 24.63 10.22
N ASP A 293 -13.60 24.32 11.34
CA ASP A 293 -12.28 23.67 11.38
C ASP A 293 -11.18 24.48 10.67
N HIS A 294 -11.34 25.79 10.47
CA HIS A 294 -10.31 26.66 9.91
C HIS A 294 -9.31 27.10 11.00
N VAL A 295 -8.82 26.12 11.74
CA VAL A 295 -7.95 26.27 12.90
C VAL A 295 -6.56 25.78 12.54
N THR A 296 -5.54 26.51 12.98
CA THR A 296 -4.13 26.24 12.70
C THR A 296 -3.39 25.92 14.00
N ARG A 297 -2.13 25.51 13.86
CA ARG A 297 -1.22 25.44 15.01
C ARG A 297 -0.67 26.82 15.32
N ALA A 298 -0.39 27.05 16.60
CA ALA A 298 0.45 28.17 17.00
C ALA A 298 1.82 28.04 16.31
N VAL A 299 2.19 29.10 15.60
CA VAL A 299 3.49 29.20 14.93
C VAL A 299 4.51 29.70 15.94
N ARG A 300 5.67 29.04 15.99
CA ARG A 300 6.77 29.54 16.82
C ARG A 300 7.38 30.79 16.20
N PRO A 301 7.84 31.77 17.00
CA PRO A 301 8.48 32.97 16.45
C PRO A 301 9.66 32.68 15.51
N ASP A 302 10.46 31.64 15.80
CA ASP A 302 11.57 31.21 14.95
C ASP A 302 11.11 30.56 13.64
N ASP A 303 10.03 29.75 13.69
CA ASP A 303 9.42 29.21 12.48
C ASP A 303 8.78 30.32 11.62
N ALA A 304 8.09 31.29 12.23
CA ALA A 304 7.49 32.42 11.52
C ALA A 304 8.55 33.24 10.75
N LEU A 305 9.73 33.45 11.34
CA LEU A 305 10.83 34.12 10.66
C LEU A 305 11.27 33.33 9.40
N ILE A 306 11.47 32.01 9.53
CA ILE A 306 11.81 31.15 8.38
C ILE A 306 10.70 31.21 7.32
N TYR A 307 9.43 31.13 7.73
CA TYR A 307 8.30 31.18 6.80
C TYR A 307 8.34 32.48 6.00
N SER A 308 8.50 33.63 6.65
CA SER A 308 8.52 34.95 6.00
C SER A 308 9.62 35.12 4.94
N GLN A 309 10.67 34.29 4.96
CA GLN A 309 11.79 34.31 4.01
C GLN A 309 11.56 33.43 2.78
N LEU A 310 10.54 32.57 2.79
CA LEU A 310 10.21 31.66 1.69
C LEU A 310 9.20 32.31 0.74
N ASN A 311 9.44 32.26 -0.56
CA ASN A 311 8.46 32.59 -1.59
C ASN A 311 7.56 31.37 -1.90
N PRO A 312 6.36 31.57 -2.49
CA PRO A 312 5.51 30.46 -2.90
C PRO A 312 6.25 29.48 -3.82
N GLY A 313 6.32 28.20 -3.42
CA GLY A 313 7.05 27.15 -4.12
C GLY A 313 8.45 26.86 -3.55
N ASP A 314 8.99 27.74 -2.71
CA ASP A 314 10.31 27.58 -2.12
C ASP A 314 10.36 26.42 -1.11
N THR A 315 11.54 25.83 -1.02
CA THR A 315 11.89 24.75 -0.10
C THR A 315 12.90 25.22 0.94
N TYR A 316 13.25 24.35 1.87
CA TYR A 316 14.19 24.69 2.92
C TYR A 316 15.60 25.02 2.42
N LEU A 317 16.00 24.52 1.25
CA LEU A 317 17.27 24.91 0.63
C LEU A 317 17.29 26.38 0.19
N ASP A 318 16.14 27.00 -0.01
CA ASP A 318 16.02 28.38 -0.44
C ASP A 318 16.07 29.38 0.74
N VAL A 319 15.99 28.87 1.98
CA VAL A 319 16.22 29.66 3.19
C VAL A 319 17.69 30.11 3.23
N PRO A 320 18.00 31.39 3.51
CA PRO A 320 19.36 31.88 3.72
C PRO A 320 20.15 31.02 4.71
N GLU A 321 21.41 30.73 4.39
CA GLU A 321 22.22 29.77 5.16
C GLU A 321 22.33 30.12 6.66
N ASP A 322 22.47 31.41 6.98
CA ASP A 322 22.52 31.90 8.36
C ASP A 322 21.21 31.74 9.14
N SER A 323 20.08 31.54 8.43
CA SER A 323 18.75 31.30 9.00
C SER A 323 18.38 29.80 9.03
N ARG A 324 19.21 28.92 8.47
CA ARG A 324 18.97 27.48 8.44
C ARG A 324 19.22 26.84 9.81
N ARG A 325 18.20 26.19 10.35
CA ARG A 325 18.22 25.46 11.64
C ARG A 325 18.66 24.00 11.55
N TYR A 326 18.17 23.29 10.54
CA TYR A 326 18.44 21.90 10.25
C TYR A 326 19.59 21.76 9.24
N ARG A 327 20.34 20.67 9.33
CA ARG A 327 21.39 20.39 8.37
C ARG A 327 20.81 20.11 6.99
N SER A 328 21.26 20.86 5.99
CA SER A 328 20.80 20.79 4.60
C SER A 328 21.28 19.53 3.87
N ASP A 329 22.32 18.85 4.36
CA ASP A 329 22.81 17.57 3.82
C ASP A 329 21.84 16.40 4.05
N ILE A 330 21.04 16.48 5.12
CA ILE A 330 20.02 15.47 5.48
C ILE A 330 18.62 15.97 5.16
N PHE A 331 18.35 17.24 5.49
CA PHE A 331 17.01 17.82 5.45
C PHE A 331 16.95 18.91 4.39
N ASN A 332 16.73 18.54 3.14
CA ASN A 332 16.62 19.49 2.03
C ASN A 332 15.19 20.06 1.86
N ASP A 333 14.17 19.36 2.36
CA ASP A 333 12.77 19.67 2.10
C ASP A 333 11.95 19.80 3.39
N LYS A 334 12.62 20.08 4.53
CA LYS A 334 12.00 20.13 5.86
C LYS A 334 10.89 21.17 5.94
N TYR A 335 11.10 22.32 5.31
CA TYR A 335 10.14 23.41 5.15
C TYR A 335 9.79 23.55 3.67
N VAL A 336 8.51 23.65 3.35
CA VAL A 336 8.03 23.87 1.99
C VAL A 336 6.86 24.83 2.02
N ARG A 337 7.01 25.99 1.35
CA ARG A 337 5.92 26.91 1.08
C ARG A 337 5.20 26.49 -0.19
N LEU A 338 3.91 26.21 -0.06
CA LEU A 338 3.09 25.81 -1.21
C LEU A 338 2.92 26.99 -2.18
N SER A 339 2.62 26.68 -3.45
CA SER A 339 2.21 27.68 -4.46
C SER A 339 0.72 27.52 -4.76
N PHE A 340 0.02 28.63 -5.03
CA PHE A 340 -1.40 28.61 -5.39
C PHE A 340 -1.64 28.02 -6.80
N GLU A 341 -0.64 28.07 -7.66
CA GLU A 341 -0.63 27.66 -9.06
C GLU A 341 -0.25 26.17 -9.19
N GLY A 342 0.43 25.64 -8.18
CA GLY A 342 0.90 24.27 -8.11
C GLY A 342 -0.05 23.29 -7.42
N LEU A 343 0.43 22.05 -7.31
CA LEU A 343 -0.16 21.00 -6.48
C LEU A 343 0.45 21.04 -5.09
N SER A 344 -0.32 20.64 -4.09
CA SER A 344 0.22 20.34 -2.77
C SER A 344 1.12 19.11 -2.81
N ARG A 345 2.09 19.03 -1.90
CA ARG A 345 2.72 17.75 -1.52
C ARG A 345 1.66 16.81 -0.94
N THR A 346 1.94 15.51 -0.91
CA THR A 346 1.04 14.53 -0.28
C THR A 346 0.70 14.96 1.14
N ILE A 347 -0.55 15.29 1.46
CA ILE A 347 -1.02 15.46 2.85
C ILE A 347 -0.93 14.08 3.51
N THR A 348 0.00 13.97 4.46
CA THR A 348 0.29 12.73 5.20
C THR A 348 -0.23 12.85 6.62
N ALA A 349 -0.40 11.72 7.31
CA ALA A 349 -0.73 11.71 8.73
C ALA A 349 0.28 12.48 9.61
N HIS A 350 1.53 12.64 9.13
CA HIS A 350 2.56 13.40 9.83
C HIS A 350 2.26 14.91 9.89
N ILE A 351 1.34 15.43 9.07
CA ILE A 351 0.82 16.80 9.24
C ILE A 351 0.27 17.01 10.65
N ALA A 352 -0.13 15.95 11.36
CA ALA A 352 -0.49 15.98 12.77
C ALA A 352 0.67 16.28 13.74
N LYS A 353 1.89 16.54 13.28
CA LYS A 353 3.05 16.87 14.12
C LYS A 353 3.48 18.33 13.95
N ASP A 354 4.21 18.63 12.88
CA ASP A 354 4.81 19.95 12.64
C ASP A 354 4.13 20.69 11.49
N GLY A 355 3.80 19.99 10.41
CA GLY A 355 3.15 20.56 9.22
C GLY A 355 4.11 21.33 8.31
N TYR A 356 5.42 21.23 8.51
CA TYR A 356 6.41 22.06 7.82
C TYR A 356 6.49 21.83 6.30
N TRP A 357 6.00 20.69 5.82
CA TRP A 357 5.83 20.42 4.38
C TRP A 357 4.65 21.16 3.73
N TYR A 358 3.85 21.87 4.54
CA TYR A 358 2.58 22.45 4.16
C TYR A 358 2.47 23.88 4.73
N ILE A 359 3.43 24.74 4.41
CA ILE A 359 3.35 26.17 4.72
C ILE A 359 2.39 26.83 3.72
N HIS A 360 1.48 27.66 4.23
CA HIS A 360 0.46 28.33 3.43
C HIS A 360 1.10 29.22 2.36
N PRO A 361 0.57 29.31 1.12
CA PRO A 361 1.21 30.07 0.05
C PRO A 361 1.43 31.55 0.39
N ARG A 362 0.46 32.17 1.08
CA ARG A 362 0.47 33.61 1.39
C ARG A 362 0.79 33.95 2.85
N GLU A 363 0.48 33.07 3.79
CA GLU A 363 0.51 33.38 5.22
C GLU A 363 1.66 32.65 5.89
N ASP A 364 2.29 33.28 6.88
CA ASP A 364 3.44 32.74 7.61
C ASP A 364 3.00 31.73 8.66
N ARG A 365 2.33 30.67 8.20
CA ARG A 365 1.81 29.57 9.01
C ARG A 365 1.70 28.28 8.20
N THR A 366 1.52 27.17 8.91
CA THR A 366 1.13 25.92 8.26
C THR A 366 -0.36 25.93 7.90
N LEU A 367 -0.76 25.01 7.01
CA LEU A 367 -2.16 24.83 6.65
C LEU A 367 -3.02 24.53 7.88
N SER A 368 -4.20 25.14 7.93
CA SER A 368 -5.30 24.83 8.83
C SER A 368 -5.87 23.42 8.55
N ILE A 369 -6.66 22.92 9.50
CA ILE A 369 -7.37 21.64 9.34
C ILE A 369 -8.28 21.68 8.10
N ARG A 370 -9.06 22.75 7.93
CA ARG A 370 -9.97 22.93 6.77
C ARG A 370 -9.23 23.03 5.44
N GLU A 371 -8.10 23.74 5.37
CA GLU A 371 -7.29 23.80 4.15
C GLU A 371 -6.74 22.41 3.77
N ALA A 372 -6.22 21.66 4.74
CA ALA A 372 -5.75 20.29 4.52
C ALA A 372 -6.91 19.38 4.05
N ALA A 373 -8.10 19.52 4.64
CA ALA A 373 -9.30 18.79 4.26
C ALA A 373 -9.73 19.11 2.82
N ARG A 374 -9.74 20.39 2.43
CA ARG A 374 -10.08 20.83 1.07
C ARG A 374 -9.06 20.37 0.02
N ILE A 375 -7.77 20.35 0.35
CA ILE A 375 -6.75 19.78 -0.54
C ILE A 375 -6.96 18.28 -0.73
N GLN A 376 -7.39 17.57 0.32
CA GLN A 376 -7.87 16.19 0.23
C GLN A 376 -9.27 16.06 -0.40
N THR A 377 -9.91 17.16 -0.81
CA THR A 377 -11.25 17.22 -1.43
C THR A 377 -12.42 16.80 -0.53
N PHE A 378 -12.28 16.90 0.79
CA PHE A 378 -13.44 16.84 1.68
C PHE A 378 -14.32 18.09 1.52
N PRO A 379 -15.65 17.95 1.42
CA PRO A 379 -16.55 19.08 1.37
C PRO A 379 -16.59 19.81 2.72
N ASP A 380 -17.02 21.07 2.69
CA ASP A 380 -17.01 21.95 3.86
C ASP A 380 -18.04 21.59 4.91
N VAL A 381 -19.09 20.86 4.51
CA VAL A 381 -20.06 20.24 5.44
C VAL A 381 -19.42 19.14 6.29
N PHE A 382 -18.33 18.51 5.81
CA PHE A 382 -17.69 17.40 6.49
C PHE A 382 -16.97 17.90 7.75
N ARG A 383 -17.27 17.32 8.90
CA ARG A 383 -16.69 17.67 10.21
C ARG A 383 -15.73 16.59 10.68
N PHE A 384 -14.80 16.95 11.56
CA PHE A 384 -13.84 16.01 12.13
C PHE A 384 -13.89 16.06 13.66
N ALA A 385 -13.99 14.91 14.31
CA ALA A 385 -13.97 14.78 15.76
C ALA A 385 -12.54 14.76 16.33
N GLY A 386 -12.44 14.97 17.65
CA GLY A 386 -11.21 14.93 18.41
C GLY A 386 -10.41 16.23 18.44
N HIS A 387 -9.22 16.16 19.04
CA HIS A 387 -8.30 17.28 19.12
C HIS A 387 -7.71 17.64 17.74
N PRO A 388 -7.19 18.86 17.54
CA PRO A 388 -6.57 19.29 16.26
C PRO A 388 -5.61 18.27 15.64
N SER A 389 -4.69 17.71 16.43
CA SER A 389 -3.74 16.70 15.95
C SER A 389 -4.42 15.41 15.45
N SER A 390 -5.54 15.00 16.07
CA SER A 390 -6.31 13.84 15.61
C SER A 390 -7.02 14.15 14.29
N ARG A 391 -7.60 15.34 14.13
CA ARG A 391 -8.26 15.80 12.90
C ARG A 391 -7.28 15.86 11.72
N TYR A 392 -6.10 16.43 11.93
CA TYR A 392 -5.02 16.40 10.92
C TYR A 392 -4.60 14.98 10.54
N ARG A 393 -4.49 14.06 11.51
CA ARG A 393 -4.10 12.67 11.26
C ARG A 393 -5.15 11.95 10.39
N GLN A 394 -6.42 12.12 10.75
CA GLN A 394 -7.57 11.60 10.01
C GLN A 394 -7.54 12.04 8.54
N ILE A 395 -7.39 13.35 8.29
CA ILE A 395 -7.27 13.91 6.93
C ILE A 395 -6.07 13.32 6.17
N GLY A 396 -4.92 13.16 6.83
CA GLY A 396 -3.72 12.59 6.21
C GLY A 396 -3.84 11.11 5.86
N ASN A 397 -4.55 10.33 6.68
CA ASN A 397 -4.81 8.91 6.44
C ASN A 397 -5.82 8.68 5.32
N ALA A 398 -6.84 9.53 5.21
CA ALA A 398 -7.97 9.33 4.31
C ALA A 398 -7.59 9.22 2.81
N VAL A 399 -8.39 8.45 2.08
CA VAL A 399 -8.47 8.52 0.62
C VAL A 399 -9.17 9.83 0.25
N PRO A 400 -8.67 10.63 -0.71
CA PRO A 400 -9.38 11.81 -1.17
C PRO A 400 -10.77 11.44 -1.73
N PRO A 401 -11.89 12.06 -1.29
CA PRO A 401 -13.23 11.69 -1.73
C PRO A 401 -13.43 11.72 -3.25
N MET A 402 -12.89 12.72 -3.96
CA MET A 402 -13.01 12.77 -5.42
C MET A 402 -12.28 11.62 -6.14
N LEU A 403 -11.16 11.15 -5.59
CA LEU A 403 -10.45 9.97 -6.12
C LEU A 403 -11.24 8.69 -5.83
N ALA A 404 -11.73 8.54 -4.60
CA ALA A 404 -12.57 7.42 -4.19
C ALA A 404 -13.83 7.34 -5.07
N SER A 405 -14.54 8.46 -5.25
CA SER A 405 -15.73 8.57 -6.10
C SER A 405 -15.46 8.19 -7.56
N ALA A 406 -14.31 8.59 -8.12
CA ALA A 406 -13.96 8.23 -9.50
C ALA A 406 -13.85 6.70 -9.68
N ILE A 407 -13.25 6.00 -8.72
CA ILE A 407 -13.04 4.55 -8.78
C ILE A 407 -14.33 3.81 -8.45
N ALA A 408 -15.04 4.26 -7.42
CA ALA A 408 -16.33 3.74 -7.03
C ALA A 408 -17.34 3.85 -8.20
N SER A 409 -17.32 4.93 -8.96
CA SER A 409 -18.17 5.08 -10.16
C SER A 409 -17.88 3.99 -11.21
N SER A 410 -16.61 3.64 -11.43
CA SER A 410 -16.23 2.54 -12.32
C SER A 410 -16.70 1.18 -11.79
N VAL A 411 -16.57 0.94 -10.48
CA VAL A 411 -17.05 -0.31 -9.86
C VAL A 411 -18.57 -0.41 -9.97
N LYS A 412 -19.29 0.68 -9.64
CA LYS A 412 -20.75 0.75 -9.73
C LYS A 412 -21.25 0.51 -11.15
N GLN A 413 -20.55 1.02 -12.16
CA GLN A 413 -20.93 0.79 -13.55
C GLN A 413 -20.98 -0.72 -13.86
N VAL A 414 -19.98 -1.48 -13.42
CA VAL A 414 -19.95 -2.94 -13.61
C VAL A 414 -21.06 -3.64 -12.81
N LEU A 415 -21.38 -3.17 -11.60
CA LEU A 415 -22.47 -3.72 -10.79
C LEU A 415 -23.87 -3.39 -11.34
N GLY A 416 -24.04 -2.20 -11.93
CA GLY A 416 -25.28 -1.72 -12.53
C GLY A 416 -25.54 -2.28 -13.93
N ASP A 417 -24.48 -2.53 -14.69
CA ASP A 417 -24.49 -3.29 -15.94
C ASP A 417 -24.62 -4.79 -15.62
N SER A 418 -25.66 -5.20 -14.88
CA SER A 418 -26.02 -6.62 -14.78
C SER A 418 -26.31 -7.14 -16.19
N PRO A 419 -25.56 -8.12 -16.73
CA PRO A 419 -26.00 -8.82 -17.91
C PRO A 419 -27.11 -9.78 -17.48
N VAL A 420 -28.35 -9.42 -17.81
CA VAL A 420 -29.29 -10.46 -18.25
C VAL A 420 -28.64 -11.14 -19.46
N HIS A 421 -28.55 -12.47 -19.38
CA HIS A 421 -27.90 -13.39 -20.31
C HIS A 421 -26.37 -13.53 -20.19
N SER A 422 -26.00 -14.69 -19.67
CA SER A 422 -24.86 -15.49 -20.07
C SER A 422 -24.78 -15.60 -21.60
N VAL A 423 -24.23 -14.58 -22.26
CA VAL A 423 -23.61 -14.81 -23.56
C VAL A 423 -22.25 -15.39 -23.24
N VAL A 424 -22.19 -16.71 -23.22
CA VAL A 424 -20.96 -17.43 -23.56
C VAL A 424 -20.59 -16.92 -24.94
N ARG A 425 -19.78 -15.86 -25.00
CA ARG A 425 -19.00 -15.62 -26.20
C ARG A 425 -18.02 -16.76 -26.23
N GLU A 426 -18.35 -17.78 -27.02
CA GLU A 426 -17.33 -18.59 -27.67
C GLU A 426 -16.42 -17.60 -28.40
N ASN A 427 -15.36 -17.19 -27.72
CA ASN A 427 -14.22 -16.59 -28.36
C ASN A 427 -13.71 -17.68 -29.30
N ARG A 428 -14.10 -17.59 -30.57
CA ARG A 428 -13.18 -17.86 -31.68
C ARG A 428 -12.04 -16.83 -31.60
N ALA A 429 -11.33 -16.80 -30.48
CA ALA A 429 -9.96 -16.34 -30.47
C ALA A 429 -9.22 -17.40 -31.28
N GLU A 430 -8.64 -17.02 -32.40
CA GLU A 430 -7.56 -17.78 -33.01
C GLU A 430 -6.71 -18.37 -31.87
N TYR A 431 -6.50 -19.68 -31.86
CA TYR A 431 -5.71 -20.41 -30.86
C TYR A 431 -4.25 -19.89 -30.81
N ARG A 432 -4.04 -18.68 -30.30
CA ARG A 432 -2.74 -18.10 -30.07
C ARG A 432 -2.23 -18.71 -28.78
N ILE A 433 -1.22 -19.57 -28.91
CA ILE A 433 -0.48 -20.16 -27.80
C ILE A 433 -0.09 -19.05 -26.83
N SER A 434 -0.45 -19.22 -25.54
CA SER A 434 -0.15 -18.23 -24.50
C SER A 434 1.36 -18.13 -24.29
N PHE A 435 1.82 -17.03 -23.67
CA PHE A 435 3.24 -16.90 -23.31
C PHE A 435 3.68 -18.09 -22.42
N ARG A 436 2.85 -18.48 -21.45
CA ARG A 436 3.04 -19.66 -20.60
C ARG A 436 3.28 -20.91 -21.43
N ASP A 437 2.36 -21.23 -22.32
CA ASP A 437 2.40 -22.47 -23.09
C ASP A 437 3.63 -22.53 -24.00
N SER A 438 3.93 -21.42 -24.70
CA SER A 438 5.15 -21.27 -25.50
C SER A 438 6.41 -21.53 -24.67
N LEU A 439 6.49 -20.93 -23.49
CA LEU A 439 7.64 -21.07 -22.61
C LEU A 439 7.77 -22.49 -22.03
N ILE A 440 6.67 -23.05 -21.52
CA ILE A 440 6.64 -24.38 -20.92
C ILE A 440 6.93 -25.46 -21.97
N GLN A 441 6.40 -25.33 -23.18
CA GLN A 441 6.68 -26.26 -24.27
C GLN A 441 8.15 -26.25 -24.67
N TRP A 442 8.77 -25.07 -24.74
CA TRP A 442 10.22 -24.96 -24.95
C TRP A 442 11.01 -25.57 -23.79
N PHE A 443 10.59 -25.32 -22.55
CA PHE A 443 11.26 -25.81 -21.36
C PHE A 443 11.30 -27.34 -21.28
N LYS A 444 10.26 -28.06 -21.75
CA LYS A 444 10.27 -29.53 -21.82
C LYS A 444 11.51 -30.10 -22.52
N TRP A 445 11.98 -29.43 -23.57
CA TRP A 445 13.09 -29.91 -24.41
C TRP A 445 14.42 -29.21 -24.13
N ASN A 446 14.40 -28.10 -23.39
CA ASN A 446 15.57 -27.24 -23.20
C ASN A 446 15.93 -27.02 -21.73
N ARG A 447 15.21 -27.65 -20.78
CA ARG A 447 15.49 -27.52 -19.34
C ARG A 447 16.94 -27.92 -19.03
N ARG A 448 17.60 -27.11 -18.22
CA ARG A 448 18.86 -27.51 -17.57
C ARG A 448 18.56 -28.46 -16.41
N ASP A 449 19.46 -29.40 -16.18
CA ASP A 449 19.34 -30.32 -15.06
C ASP A 449 20.29 -29.92 -13.93
N PHE A 450 19.76 -29.84 -12.72
CA PHE A 450 20.50 -29.45 -11.52
C PHE A 450 20.01 -30.25 -10.31
N PRO A 451 20.89 -30.58 -9.34
CA PRO A 451 20.54 -31.44 -8.20
C PRO A 451 19.31 -30.96 -7.40
N TRP A 452 19.10 -29.65 -7.27
CA TRP A 452 17.97 -29.07 -6.53
C TRP A 452 16.66 -28.95 -7.31
N ARG A 453 16.62 -29.38 -8.58
CA ARG A 453 15.37 -29.45 -9.34
C ARG A 453 14.63 -30.78 -9.16
N ARG A 454 15.17 -31.66 -8.31
CA ARG A 454 14.53 -32.90 -7.88
C ARG A 454 13.43 -32.58 -6.86
N SER A 455 12.37 -33.37 -6.83
CA SER A 455 11.18 -33.12 -6.00
C SER A 455 11.28 -33.66 -4.57
N ASP A 456 12.44 -34.19 -4.17
CA ASP A 456 12.69 -34.89 -2.91
C ASP A 456 13.40 -34.03 -1.85
N LEU A 457 13.73 -32.76 -2.17
CA LEU A 457 14.35 -31.86 -1.21
C LEU A 457 13.35 -31.38 -0.15
N ASN A 458 13.78 -31.41 1.11
CA ASN A 458 13.03 -30.79 2.19
C ASN A 458 13.16 -29.24 2.15
N PRO A 459 12.31 -28.49 2.90
CA PRO A 459 12.36 -27.03 2.90
C PRO A 459 13.70 -26.43 3.32
N TRP A 460 14.42 -27.04 4.28
CA TRP A 460 15.75 -26.58 4.70
C TRP A 460 16.80 -26.78 3.59
N GLN A 461 16.82 -27.96 2.96
CA GLN A 461 17.72 -28.26 1.85
C GLN A 461 17.48 -27.30 0.67
N THR A 462 16.21 -26.99 0.37
CA THR A 462 15.84 -26.00 -0.64
C THR A 462 16.38 -24.61 -0.27
N LEU A 463 16.18 -24.19 0.99
CA LEU A 463 16.67 -22.90 1.49
C LEU A 463 18.20 -22.81 1.43
N LEU A 464 18.92 -23.83 1.90
CA LEU A 464 20.37 -23.92 1.88
C LEU A 464 20.91 -23.71 0.45
N LEU A 465 20.37 -24.44 -0.52
CA LEU A 465 20.82 -24.34 -1.90
C LEU A 465 20.42 -23.02 -2.56
N GLU A 466 19.24 -22.47 -2.28
CA GLU A 466 18.84 -21.15 -2.79
C GLU A 466 19.69 -20.01 -2.21
N MET A 467 20.12 -20.11 -0.94
CA MET A 467 21.09 -19.18 -0.34
C MET A 467 22.46 -19.28 -1.03
N CYS A 468 22.91 -20.49 -1.39
CA CYS A 468 24.15 -20.69 -2.16
C CYS A 468 24.04 -20.15 -3.60
N LEU A 469 22.87 -20.27 -4.24
CA LEU A 469 22.60 -19.76 -5.60
C LEU A 469 22.56 -18.23 -5.66
N HIS A 470 22.36 -17.55 -4.53
CA HIS A 470 22.33 -16.10 -4.51
C HIS A 470 23.66 -15.51 -4.96
N ARG A 471 23.67 -14.82 -6.12
CA ARG A 471 24.86 -14.24 -6.76
C ARG A 471 25.97 -15.25 -7.11
N THR A 472 25.63 -16.53 -7.26
CA THR A 472 26.54 -17.59 -7.68
C THR A 472 26.01 -18.24 -8.95
N ARG A 473 26.88 -18.75 -9.83
CA ARG A 473 26.41 -19.46 -11.03
C ARG A 473 25.88 -20.83 -10.62
N ALA A 474 24.75 -21.24 -11.18
CA ALA A 474 24.14 -22.54 -10.91
C ALA A 474 25.15 -23.68 -11.16
N GLU A 475 25.92 -23.61 -12.24
CA GLU A 475 26.92 -24.62 -12.59
C GLU A 475 28.06 -24.75 -11.56
N GLN A 476 28.30 -23.72 -10.73
CA GLN A 476 29.27 -23.79 -9.63
C GLN A 476 28.66 -24.45 -8.40
N VAL A 477 27.43 -24.06 -8.03
CA VAL A 477 26.70 -24.67 -6.89
C VAL A 477 26.48 -26.16 -7.14
N ALA A 478 26.17 -26.55 -8.38
CA ALA A 478 25.98 -27.95 -8.75
C ALA A 478 27.18 -28.86 -8.42
N LYS A 479 28.41 -28.32 -8.42
CA LYS A 479 29.62 -29.10 -8.12
C LYS A 479 29.76 -29.49 -6.65
N VAL A 480 29.12 -28.75 -5.76
CA VAL A 480 29.22 -28.93 -4.29
C VAL A 480 27.88 -29.28 -3.64
N ALA A 481 26.79 -29.32 -4.42
CA ALA A 481 25.44 -29.53 -3.90
C ALA A 481 25.29 -30.87 -3.17
N ASP A 482 25.83 -31.96 -3.71
CA ASP A 482 25.71 -33.28 -3.08
C ASP A 482 26.45 -33.33 -1.74
N GLU A 483 27.61 -32.66 -1.62
CA GLU A 483 28.33 -32.54 -0.34
C GLU A 483 27.57 -31.68 0.67
N LEU A 484 27.04 -30.53 0.24
CA LEU A 484 26.23 -29.64 1.08
C LEU A 484 25.00 -30.38 1.63
N LEU A 485 24.31 -31.15 0.79
CA LEU A 485 23.12 -31.91 1.20
C LEU A 485 23.46 -33.08 2.12
N ARG A 486 24.60 -33.75 1.88
CA ARG A 486 25.04 -34.90 2.69
C ARG A 486 25.50 -34.49 4.09
N LEU A 487 26.26 -33.41 4.21
CA LEU A 487 26.82 -32.95 5.48
C LEU A 487 25.92 -31.94 6.21
N GLY A 488 25.09 -31.19 5.49
CA GLY A 488 24.25 -30.11 6.03
C GLY A 488 22.77 -30.26 5.73
N GLY A 489 22.27 -31.48 5.58
CA GLY A 489 20.88 -31.78 5.18
C GLY A 489 19.81 -31.38 6.20
N THR A 490 20.20 -30.98 7.41
CA THR A 490 19.36 -30.40 8.46
C THR A 490 20.05 -29.18 9.09
N PRO A 491 19.32 -28.27 9.77
CA PRO A 491 19.94 -27.16 10.47
C PRO A 491 21.03 -27.60 11.46
N ASP A 492 20.77 -28.66 12.24
CA ASP A 492 21.73 -29.21 13.20
C ASP A 492 22.97 -29.80 12.51
N SER A 493 22.78 -30.67 11.52
CA SER A 493 23.93 -31.26 10.79
C SER A 493 24.77 -30.21 10.08
N PHE A 494 24.15 -29.14 9.56
CA PHE A 494 24.89 -28.03 8.95
C PHE A 494 25.76 -27.30 9.97
N LEU A 495 25.24 -27.05 11.18
CA LEU A 495 26.00 -26.40 12.25
C LEU A 495 27.13 -27.31 12.77
N ASP A 496 26.85 -28.59 12.94
CA ASP A 496 27.84 -29.58 13.41
C ASP A 496 28.98 -29.80 12.41
N ASN A 497 28.72 -29.62 11.11
CA ASN A 497 29.69 -29.85 10.03
C ASN A 497 30.18 -28.55 9.37
N LEU A 498 29.99 -27.39 10.01
CA LEU A 498 30.28 -26.09 9.39
C LEU A 498 31.76 -25.95 8.96
N GLU A 499 32.69 -26.43 9.78
CA GLU A 499 34.14 -26.42 9.49
C GLU A 499 34.46 -27.31 8.27
N ALA A 500 33.86 -28.51 8.20
CA ALA A 500 34.03 -29.42 7.06
C ALA A 500 33.42 -28.86 5.76
N LEU A 501 32.38 -28.03 5.86
CA LEU A 501 31.71 -27.40 4.72
C LEU A 501 32.40 -26.12 4.22
N GLU A 502 33.32 -25.55 5.00
CA GLU A 502 34.00 -24.28 4.69
C GLU A 502 34.71 -24.29 3.32
N PRO A 503 35.47 -25.33 2.92
CA PRO A 503 36.12 -25.36 1.60
C PRO A 503 35.12 -25.26 0.45
N SER A 504 34.00 -25.97 0.55
CA SER A 504 32.94 -25.97 -0.46
C SER A 504 32.22 -24.62 -0.52
N LEU A 505 31.93 -24.00 0.62
CA LEU A 505 31.37 -22.64 0.68
C LEU A 505 32.36 -21.59 0.15
N ALA A 506 33.64 -21.70 0.49
CA ALA A 506 34.69 -20.81 0.01
C ALA A 506 34.82 -20.87 -1.52
N SER A 507 34.71 -22.06 -2.12
CA SER A 507 34.76 -22.26 -3.58
C SER A 507 33.65 -21.51 -4.34
N LEU A 508 32.53 -21.24 -3.68
CA LEU A 508 31.40 -20.46 -4.22
C LEU A 508 31.57 -18.94 -4.00
N GLY A 509 32.69 -18.49 -3.42
CA GLY A 509 32.88 -17.11 -3.00
C GLY A 509 31.96 -16.71 -1.85
N LEU A 510 31.63 -17.66 -0.97
CA LEU A 510 30.74 -17.47 0.20
C LEU A 510 31.50 -17.33 1.52
N HIS A 511 32.82 -17.14 1.53
CA HIS A 511 33.62 -17.10 2.76
C HIS A 511 33.15 -16.06 3.81
N TRP A 512 32.53 -14.96 3.37
CA TRP A 512 31.92 -13.93 4.24
C TRP A 512 30.39 -14.09 4.43
N ARG A 513 29.79 -15.08 3.74
CA ARG A 513 28.36 -15.41 3.76
C ARG A 513 28.06 -16.72 4.51
N SER A 514 29.06 -17.55 4.80
CA SER A 514 28.93 -18.73 5.68
C SER A 514 28.32 -18.35 7.03
N ALA A 515 28.68 -17.18 7.56
CA ALA A 515 28.06 -16.62 8.77
C ALA A 515 26.53 -16.41 8.64
N ASN A 516 26.02 -16.03 7.46
CA ASN A 516 24.58 -15.92 7.25
C ASN A 516 23.89 -17.29 7.17
N LEU A 517 24.56 -18.29 6.59
CA LEU A 517 24.04 -19.66 6.56
C LEU A 517 24.00 -20.28 7.95
N GLY A 518 25.06 -20.10 8.75
CA GLY A 518 25.09 -20.50 10.15
C GLY A 518 23.99 -19.80 10.97
N ALA A 519 23.90 -18.47 10.85
CA ALA A 519 22.85 -17.71 11.53
C ALA A 519 21.43 -18.10 11.07
N ALA A 520 21.25 -18.52 9.81
CA ALA A 520 19.98 -19.05 9.33
C ALA A 520 19.65 -20.41 9.96
N ALA A 521 20.63 -21.31 10.06
CA ALA A 521 20.46 -22.61 10.71
C ALA A 521 20.13 -22.45 12.20
N GLU A 522 20.87 -21.59 12.92
CA GLU A 522 20.62 -21.24 14.33
C GLU A 522 19.21 -20.65 14.50
N PHE A 523 18.82 -19.71 13.64
CA PHE A 523 17.49 -19.12 13.69
C PHE A 523 16.38 -20.17 13.53
N ILE A 524 16.53 -21.09 12.58
CA ILE A 524 15.53 -22.13 12.35
C ILE A 524 15.46 -23.10 13.54
N ARG A 525 16.61 -23.56 14.04
CA ARG A 525 16.71 -24.44 15.20
C ARG A 525 16.08 -23.80 16.45
N ASP A 526 16.47 -22.57 16.76
CA ASP A 526 16.19 -21.94 18.06
C ASP A 526 14.89 -21.14 18.08
N ARG A 527 14.47 -20.56 16.95
CA ARG A 527 13.35 -19.61 16.88
C ARG A 527 12.16 -20.11 16.08
N ALA A 528 12.37 -21.04 15.16
CA ALA A 528 11.32 -21.61 14.31
C ALA A 528 11.04 -23.10 14.60
N ALA A 529 11.49 -23.60 15.76
CA ALA A 529 11.29 -25.00 16.20
C ALA A 529 11.75 -26.04 15.16
N GLY A 530 12.86 -25.76 14.47
CA GLY A 530 13.42 -26.63 13.43
C GLY A 530 12.69 -26.59 12.09
N GLN A 531 11.64 -25.78 11.93
CA GLN A 531 10.83 -25.71 10.71
C GLN A 531 11.16 -24.45 9.92
N VAL A 532 11.38 -24.62 8.61
CA VAL A 532 11.43 -23.47 7.69
C VAL A 532 10.02 -22.88 7.59
N PRO A 533 9.81 -21.59 7.85
CA PRO A 533 8.49 -20.96 7.72
C PRO A 533 7.92 -21.08 6.31
N ASP A 534 6.63 -21.35 6.18
CA ASP A 534 5.92 -21.54 4.91
C ASP A 534 5.23 -20.27 4.38
N ASN A 535 5.49 -19.14 5.05
CA ASN A 535 4.95 -17.83 4.75
C ASN A 535 6.07 -16.81 4.60
N TRP A 536 5.76 -15.71 3.92
CA TRP A 536 6.75 -14.72 3.57
C TRP A 536 7.42 -14.05 4.78
N GLN A 537 6.63 -13.66 5.79
CA GLN A 537 7.16 -12.92 6.94
C GLN A 537 8.17 -13.74 7.73
N GLY A 538 7.85 -15.02 7.96
CA GLY A 538 8.78 -15.97 8.56
C GLY A 538 10.04 -16.12 7.73
N MET A 539 9.94 -16.25 6.40
CA MET A 539 11.10 -16.36 5.50
C MET A 539 12.06 -15.18 5.62
N VAL A 540 11.57 -13.94 5.54
CA VAL A 540 12.44 -12.75 5.58
C VAL A 540 12.97 -12.40 6.98
N ALA A 541 12.44 -13.04 8.02
CA ALA A 541 13.02 -12.95 9.36
C ALA A 541 14.36 -13.71 9.46
N ILE A 542 14.52 -14.77 8.66
CA ILE A 542 15.73 -15.60 8.62
C ILE A 542 16.93 -14.74 8.16
N PRO A 543 18.05 -14.73 8.91
CA PRO A 543 19.27 -14.05 8.49
C PRO A 543 19.72 -14.45 7.07
N GLY A 544 20.05 -13.44 6.25
CA GLY A 544 20.50 -13.67 4.87
C GLY A 544 19.40 -13.96 3.84
N VAL A 545 18.14 -14.13 4.25
CA VAL A 545 17.02 -14.39 3.34
C VAL A 545 16.38 -13.07 2.88
N GLY A 546 16.57 -12.76 1.60
CA GLY A 546 15.92 -11.63 0.93
C GLY A 546 14.76 -12.06 0.03
N ASP A 547 14.14 -11.10 -0.67
CA ASP A 547 12.96 -11.33 -1.52
C ASP A 547 13.13 -12.42 -2.59
N TYR A 548 14.30 -12.52 -3.22
CA TYR A 548 14.55 -13.60 -4.18
C TYR A 548 14.46 -14.98 -3.52
N ILE A 549 15.18 -15.17 -2.41
CA ILE A 549 15.31 -16.47 -1.73
C ILE A 549 13.97 -16.87 -1.14
N ALA A 550 13.28 -15.94 -0.48
CA ALA A 550 11.94 -16.18 0.07
C ALA A 550 10.95 -16.62 -1.04
N SER A 551 10.92 -15.93 -2.19
CA SER A 551 10.05 -16.31 -3.32
C SER A 551 10.39 -17.70 -3.86
N ALA A 552 11.69 -18.01 -3.98
CA ALA A 552 12.16 -19.28 -4.51
C ALA A 552 11.81 -20.44 -3.59
N VAL A 553 12.08 -20.32 -2.29
CA VAL A 553 11.78 -21.40 -1.33
C VAL A 553 10.28 -21.61 -1.18
N LEU A 554 9.47 -20.55 -1.09
CA LEU A 554 8.00 -20.67 -1.05
C LEU A 554 7.45 -21.38 -2.30
N CYS A 555 8.02 -21.09 -3.47
CA CYS A 555 7.61 -21.72 -4.72
C CYS A 555 8.07 -23.18 -4.82
N PHE A 556 9.36 -23.44 -4.57
CA PHE A 556 9.97 -24.75 -4.83
C PHE A 556 9.76 -25.75 -3.70
N ALA A 557 9.74 -25.32 -2.43
CA ALA A 557 9.55 -26.21 -1.28
C ALA A 557 8.08 -26.33 -0.86
N PHE A 558 7.31 -25.24 -0.98
CA PHE A 558 5.93 -25.18 -0.47
C PHE A 558 4.86 -25.09 -1.58
N GLY A 559 5.27 -25.12 -2.87
CA GLY A 559 4.34 -25.13 -3.99
C GLY A 559 3.53 -23.84 -4.16
N ARG A 560 3.91 -22.73 -3.51
CA ARG A 560 3.19 -21.45 -3.61
C ARG A 560 3.41 -20.82 -4.99
N SER A 561 2.35 -20.30 -5.59
CA SER A 561 2.45 -19.43 -6.78
C SER A 561 3.22 -18.16 -6.38
N SER A 562 4.44 -18.00 -6.89
CA SER A 562 5.28 -16.85 -6.56
C SER A 562 6.25 -16.54 -7.69
N VAL A 563 6.25 -15.28 -8.14
CA VAL A 563 7.15 -14.83 -9.19
C VAL A 563 8.54 -14.55 -8.61
N ILE A 564 9.51 -15.38 -9.00
CA ILE A 564 10.92 -15.22 -8.63
C ILE A 564 11.54 -14.08 -9.46
N MET A 565 12.18 -13.14 -8.77
CA MET A 565 12.70 -11.91 -9.38
C MET A 565 14.20 -11.73 -9.16
N ASP A 566 14.96 -11.99 -10.22
CA ASP A 566 16.41 -11.74 -10.38
C ASP A 566 16.69 -10.77 -11.55
N THR A 567 17.97 -10.53 -11.84
CA THR A 567 18.39 -9.67 -12.95
C THR A 567 17.92 -10.19 -14.33
N ASN A 568 17.77 -11.51 -14.49
CA ASN A 568 17.37 -12.12 -15.75
C ASN A 568 15.87 -12.03 -16.02
N THR A 569 15.05 -12.43 -15.04
CA THR A 569 13.59 -12.33 -15.05
C THR A 569 13.13 -10.87 -15.15
N MET A 570 13.75 -9.92 -14.42
CA MET A 570 13.48 -8.48 -14.60
C MET A 570 13.77 -8.00 -16.02
N ARG A 571 14.83 -8.51 -16.66
CA ARG A 571 15.15 -8.19 -18.06
C ARG A 571 14.11 -8.76 -19.02
N ILE A 572 13.65 -9.99 -18.79
CA ILE A 572 12.58 -10.61 -19.58
C ILE A 572 11.30 -9.78 -19.44
N ALA A 573 10.88 -9.46 -18.22
CA ALA A 573 9.70 -8.64 -17.93
C ALA A 573 9.72 -7.31 -18.70
N ARG A 574 10.85 -6.60 -18.66
CA ARG A 574 11.04 -5.34 -19.41
C ARG A 574 10.88 -5.53 -20.91
N ARG A 575 11.56 -6.53 -21.48
CA ARG A 575 11.59 -6.76 -22.93
C ARG A 575 10.26 -7.23 -23.49
N VAL A 576 9.57 -8.10 -22.77
CA VAL A 576 8.27 -8.64 -23.17
C VAL A 576 7.22 -7.53 -23.11
N SER A 577 7.18 -6.79 -22.00
CA SER A 577 6.17 -5.75 -21.74
C SER A 577 6.48 -4.38 -22.36
N GLY A 578 7.61 -4.23 -23.07
CA GLY A 578 8.05 -2.93 -23.63
C GLY A 578 8.38 -1.87 -22.57
N LYS A 579 8.63 -2.29 -21.33
CA LYS A 579 8.82 -1.42 -20.17
C LYS A 579 10.25 -0.87 -20.10
N GLY A 580 10.37 0.42 -19.82
CA GLY A 580 11.65 1.14 -19.74
C GLY A 580 12.57 0.69 -18.58
N PRO A 581 13.84 1.17 -18.56
CA PRO A 581 14.85 0.70 -17.60
C PRO A 581 14.55 1.10 -16.14
N LYS A 582 13.85 2.23 -15.93
CA LYS A 582 13.55 2.79 -14.60
C LYS A 582 12.29 2.21 -13.94
N GLN A 583 11.67 1.17 -14.50
CA GLN A 583 10.47 0.60 -13.90
C GLN A 583 10.75 -0.07 -12.54
N PRO A 584 9.88 0.14 -11.54
CA PRO A 584 10.04 -0.45 -10.22
C PRO A 584 9.85 -1.96 -10.28
N LYS A 585 10.46 -2.67 -9.34
CA LYS A 585 10.48 -4.15 -9.31
C LYS A 585 9.07 -4.77 -9.30
N TRP A 586 8.13 -4.18 -8.57
CA TRP A 586 6.76 -4.67 -8.45
C TRP A 586 5.99 -4.66 -9.77
N ASP A 587 6.19 -3.64 -10.59
CA ASP A 587 5.52 -3.48 -11.87
C ASP A 587 6.04 -4.50 -12.90
N LEU A 588 7.32 -4.85 -12.80
CA LEU A 588 7.92 -5.94 -13.58
C LEU A 588 7.46 -7.32 -13.08
N ARG A 589 7.32 -7.48 -11.75
CA ARG A 589 6.79 -8.70 -11.14
C ARG A 589 5.34 -8.95 -11.57
N LEU A 590 4.51 -7.91 -11.53
CA LEU A 590 3.12 -7.96 -11.99
C LEU A 590 3.03 -8.40 -13.45
N SER A 591 3.87 -7.85 -14.34
CA SER A 591 3.89 -8.29 -15.74
C SER A 591 4.23 -9.77 -15.91
N LEU A 592 5.17 -10.30 -15.13
CA LEU A 592 5.48 -11.74 -15.19
C LEU A 592 4.36 -12.59 -14.59
N TYR A 593 3.69 -12.09 -13.56
CA TYR A 593 2.53 -12.73 -12.97
C TYR A 593 1.37 -12.82 -13.97
N GLU A 594 1.06 -11.73 -14.68
CA GLU A 594 0.05 -11.71 -15.75
C GLU A 594 0.39 -12.68 -16.89
N LEU A 595 1.67 -12.76 -17.28
CA LEU A 595 2.14 -13.71 -18.29
C LEU A 595 2.10 -15.18 -17.83
N ALA A 596 2.08 -15.42 -16.52
CA ALA A 596 2.00 -16.77 -15.96
C ALA A 596 0.61 -17.38 -16.12
N GLY A 597 -0.43 -16.57 -16.32
CA GLY A 597 -1.79 -17.03 -16.62
C GLY A 597 -2.56 -17.56 -15.42
N ALA A 598 -3.61 -18.33 -15.68
CA ALA A 598 -4.50 -18.89 -14.67
C ALA A 598 -3.81 -19.94 -13.78
N GLU A 599 -2.84 -20.67 -14.34
CA GLU A 599 -2.04 -21.67 -13.64
C GLU A 599 -0.99 -21.05 -12.68
N GLY A 600 -0.86 -19.72 -12.67
CA GLY A 600 -0.02 -18.99 -11.73
C GLY A 600 1.48 -19.20 -11.91
N ALA A 601 2.28 -18.58 -11.04
CA ALA A 601 3.73 -18.63 -11.11
C ALA A 601 4.28 -19.84 -10.33
N ASP A 602 4.00 -21.04 -10.81
CA ASP A 602 4.45 -22.30 -10.23
C ASP A 602 5.96 -22.58 -10.42
N ALA A 603 6.44 -23.67 -9.83
CA ALA A 603 7.85 -24.06 -9.89
C ALA A 603 8.33 -24.23 -11.35
N LYS A 604 7.50 -24.86 -12.18
CA LYS A 604 7.81 -25.15 -13.59
C LYS A 604 7.95 -23.87 -14.41
N TRP A 605 7.02 -22.93 -14.23
CA TRP A 605 7.06 -21.60 -14.84
C TRP A 605 8.32 -20.84 -14.47
N ASN A 606 8.63 -20.77 -13.17
CA ASN A 606 9.80 -20.03 -12.70
C ASN A 606 11.12 -20.65 -13.22
N GLN A 607 11.25 -21.98 -13.18
CA GLN A 607 12.43 -22.65 -13.74
C GLN A 607 12.57 -22.40 -15.25
N ALA A 608 11.47 -22.44 -16.00
CA ALA A 608 11.45 -22.13 -17.42
C ALA A 608 11.87 -20.69 -17.70
N LEU A 609 11.42 -19.74 -16.89
CA LEU A 609 11.75 -18.32 -17.03
C LEU A 609 13.24 -18.05 -16.72
N LEU A 610 13.78 -18.69 -15.67
CA LEU A 610 15.20 -18.63 -15.33
C LEU A 610 16.08 -19.19 -16.46
N ASP A 611 15.68 -20.33 -17.05
CA ASP A 611 16.38 -20.95 -18.18
C ASP A 611 16.28 -20.10 -19.46
N LEU A 612 15.12 -19.51 -19.75
CA LEU A 612 14.95 -18.56 -20.84
C LEU A 612 15.90 -17.37 -20.67
N GLY A 613 15.97 -16.82 -19.46
CA GLY A 613 16.83 -15.70 -19.12
C GLY A 613 18.32 -16.01 -19.28
N ALA A 614 18.72 -17.22 -18.93
CA ALA A 614 20.11 -17.67 -19.00
C ALA A 614 20.57 -18.04 -20.43
N MET A 615 19.72 -18.73 -21.21
CA MET A 615 20.13 -19.35 -22.47
C MET A 615 19.74 -18.56 -23.74
N VAL A 616 18.65 -17.80 -23.68
CA VAL A 616 18.02 -17.20 -24.86
C VAL A 616 17.95 -15.68 -24.72
N CYS A 617 17.29 -15.19 -23.68
CA CYS A 617 17.07 -13.77 -23.42
C CYS A 617 18.26 -13.17 -22.67
N THR A 618 19.48 -13.35 -23.16
CA THR A 618 20.72 -12.89 -22.53
C THR A 618 20.86 -11.36 -22.53
N ALA A 619 21.71 -10.82 -21.65
CA ALA A 619 21.95 -9.38 -21.57
C ALA A 619 22.64 -8.84 -22.82
N ARG A 620 23.69 -9.54 -23.28
CA ARG A 620 24.49 -9.23 -24.47
C ARG A 620 24.17 -10.28 -25.53
N ALA A 621 23.68 -9.85 -26.70
CA ALA A 621 23.27 -10.71 -27.82
C ALA A 621 22.13 -11.73 -27.52
N PRO A 622 20.90 -11.27 -27.24
CA PRO A 622 19.76 -12.18 -27.06
C PRO A 622 19.41 -12.90 -28.36
N LYS A 623 19.08 -14.20 -28.27
CA LYS A 623 18.73 -15.06 -29.40
C LYS A 623 17.26 -14.89 -29.81
N CYS A 624 16.83 -13.66 -30.10
CA CYS A 624 15.42 -13.30 -30.32
C CYS A 624 14.76 -14.10 -31.45
N LYS A 625 15.47 -14.39 -32.54
CA LYS A 625 14.94 -15.18 -33.67
C LYS A 625 14.48 -16.59 -33.27
N ASN A 626 15.16 -17.20 -32.29
CA ASN A 626 14.89 -18.55 -31.80
C ASN A 626 14.20 -18.52 -30.43
N CYS A 627 13.66 -17.37 -30.02
CA CYS A 627 13.02 -17.22 -28.73
C CYS A 627 11.61 -17.82 -28.76
N PRO A 628 11.26 -18.74 -27.83
CA PRO A 628 9.97 -19.43 -27.87
C PRO A 628 8.78 -18.49 -27.67
N VAL A 629 9.03 -17.33 -27.04
CA VAL A 629 8.02 -16.31 -26.74
C VAL A 629 8.18 -15.06 -27.61
N ARG A 630 8.84 -15.18 -28.78
CA ARG A 630 9.09 -14.03 -29.68
C ARG A 630 7.80 -13.33 -30.10
N ALA A 631 6.76 -14.11 -30.44
CA ALA A 631 5.48 -13.59 -30.93
C ALA A 631 4.74 -12.72 -29.90
N GLN A 632 5.00 -12.94 -28.61
CA GLN A 632 4.40 -12.21 -27.49
C GLN A 632 5.36 -11.16 -26.89
N CYS A 633 6.56 -10.98 -27.44
CA CYS A 633 7.60 -10.13 -26.87
C CYS A 633 7.80 -8.85 -27.69
N THR A 634 7.52 -7.69 -27.08
CA THR A 634 7.69 -6.37 -27.73
C THR A 634 9.09 -6.19 -28.33
N THR A 635 10.16 -6.56 -27.61
CA THR A 635 11.54 -6.48 -28.13
C THR A 635 11.83 -7.53 -29.21
N GLY A 636 11.21 -8.71 -29.11
CA GLY A 636 11.43 -9.82 -30.05
C GLY A 636 10.76 -9.60 -31.40
N LEU A 637 9.61 -8.92 -31.42
CA LEU A 637 8.93 -8.51 -32.66
C LEU A 637 9.74 -7.50 -33.46
N GLY A 638 10.49 -6.62 -32.78
CA GLY A 638 11.38 -5.64 -33.42
C GLY A 638 12.78 -6.16 -33.79
N ARG A 639 13.05 -7.47 -33.68
CA ARG A 639 14.39 -8.08 -33.87
C ARG A 639 14.36 -9.36 -34.72
#